data_AF-A0A2H3KM83-F1
#
_entry.id   AF-A0A2H3KM83-F1
#
_cell.length_a   1.000
_cell.length_b   1.000
_cell.length_c   1.000
_cell.angle_alpha   90.00
_cell.angle_beta   90.00
_cell.angle_gamma   90.00
#
_symmetry.space_group_name_H-M   'P 1'
#
loop_
_entity.id
_entity.type
_entity.pdbx_description
1 polymer ?
#
loop_
_entity_poly.entity_id
_entity_poly.type
_entity_poly.pdbx_seq_one_letter_code
_entity_poly.pdbx_strand_id
1 'polypeptide(L)'
;MVEVQGDFVEREGLACYRISNIDQMPPFLMSLVGAADHWMFVTSSGGLTAGRVSPDTALFPYETVDRLYDSQAHTGPLTVLAVTRAGDTYLWEPLVRRDQYDDKVVQHLYKDALSTTLVFEAINHALGLAFTMTWQTSPRFGFVRTCRLHELTGAPCTVRLLDGLQNILPHGVTRLTQSQLSNLLDAYKRTVLDPSGLAIFALSSTLTDLAEASESLRATVTWQHGLPNAVTLLSSAQVRAFRRNEPLVPEHDVRGQRGAYLLATTIELAPGTTHTWRVVADVAQDAAAVADLARALRDDPTGLVADLEADIARSRAEVEALVAAADGLQQSADAMTIAHHAANTLFNIMRGGVFADGYRLDADDLRAFMAERSPHLLDQHRAFFMHLPRQLELRDLRRKATASGLPDLERLCTEYLPLTFSRRHGDPSRPWNRFKINIRTHDGRRRLTYEGNWRDLFQNWEPLGYAFPSFLESMVALFLNATTADGYNPYRLARSGVEWEVPEPENPWANIGYWSDHQIIYLLKLLEATERFEPGRLSTLLNRRCYSHVDVPYRIKPYAALLADPTDTIVFDMERERLIEQRVAARGADGKLLPGPDGHVFHVSLAEKLLVLLLAKLVNFVPEGGIWMNTQRPEWNDANNALVGKGLSVVTLAYLRRYLIFCRTLFASGPGDLTVTAEVRSLFDSVFSLLESACLLLPAGFDDTSRRILMDALGTVGEHYREGLYASGLSGAFRLLSRSTVVERLELALAFVEQSLRVNRRDDGLYHSYNLLRLEGDRASIGRLGEMLEGQVAILSSGLLSAEASLALLATLRTSALYRPDQQSYMLYPNRDLPGFLQKNHVAATHVQDLGLVAALEATGDRRLLVRDANGDYHFGGDLRNLRDLQALFDELSRDARFAPAVATDGPRLAALFEEVFRHSEFTGRSGSFFAYEGLGSIYWHMVAKLLLAVQETHARAIAEGADAATINGLAEAYHSVRAGLGFCKDPATYGAFPFDPYSHTPLGRGAQQPGMTGQVKEELLTRMGELGLVVEGGRLTFRPSLLDPAEWGRAASVFNYLDVAGQRCTLSLPADALAFTFCQVPVVYQRGDTPQITLHLTDGTTQTIPGDTLDLATSRSIFERTGKIEAVTVIQP
;
A
#
# COMPACT_ATOMS: atom_id res chain seq x y z
N MET A 1 -13.57 -0.25 36.65
CA MET A 1 -12.57 -0.21 35.55
C MET A 1 -12.59 1.18 34.98
N VAL A 2 -11.44 1.83 34.86
CA VAL A 2 -11.35 3.14 34.20
C VAL A 2 -11.47 2.91 32.70
N GLU A 3 -12.34 3.67 32.04
CA GLU A 3 -12.63 3.52 30.62
C GLU A 3 -11.48 4.09 29.76
N VAL A 4 -11.18 3.44 28.64
CA VAL A 4 -10.23 3.94 27.63
C VAL A 4 -10.91 5.07 26.86
N GLN A 5 -10.29 6.24 26.81
CA GLN A 5 -10.81 7.40 26.09
C GLN A 5 -9.75 7.99 25.18
N GLY A 6 -10.20 8.70 24.14
CA GLY A 6 -9.32 9.36 23.20
C GLY A 6 -9.70 10.82 22.98
N ASP A 7 -8.71 11.71 23.03
CA ASP A 7 -8.90 13.16 22.89
C ASP A 7 -7.64 13.87 22.39
N PHE A 8 -7.80 15.03 21.74
CA PHE A 8 -6.66 15.86 21.34
C PHE A 8 -6.21 16.78 22.49
N VAL A 9 -4.91 16.82 22.73
CA VAL A 9 -4.27 17.65 23.74
C VAL A 9 -2.99 18.27 23.21
N GLU A 10 -2.54 19.37 23.82
CA GLU A 10 -1.22 19.92 23.52
C GLU A 10 -0.15 19.13 24.29
N ARG A 11 0.85 18.61 23.55
CA ARG A 11 1.98 17.87 24.12
C ARG A 11 3.22 18.09 23.28
N GLU A 12 4.36 18.35 23.92
CA GLU A 12 5.60 18.76 23.23
C GLU A 12 5.43 19.99 22.29
N GLY A 13 4.49 20.89 22.60
CA GLY A 13 4.16 22.03 21.73
C GLY A 13 3.43 21.63 20.44
N LEU A 14 2.87 20.42 20.37
CA LEU A 14 2.14 19.88 19.24
C LEU A 14 0.73 19.45 19.65
N ALA A 15 -0.23 19.54 18.74
CA ALA A 15 -1.50 18.87 18.88
C ALA A 15 -1.28 17.35 18.73
N CYS A 16 -1.43 16.60 19.82
CA CYS A 16 -1.32 15.15 19.85
C CYS A 16 -2.66 14.54 20.22
N TYR A 17 -2.99 13.39 19.64
CA TYR A 17 -4.07 12.56 20.16
C TYR A 17 -3.55 11.76 21.35
N ARG A 18 -4.26 11.78 22.46
CA ARG A 18 -4.01 10.97 23.65
C ARG A 18 -4.95 9.77 23.65
N ILE A 19 -4.42 8.58 23.91
CA ILE A 19 -5.20 7.44 24.39
C ILE A 19 -4.95 7.31 25.89
N SER A 20 -6.00 7.48 26.68
CA SER A 20 -5.94 7.31 28.13
C SER A 20 -6.08 5.84 28.52
N ASN A 21 -5.47 5.46 29.64
CA ASN A 21 -5.49 4.09 30.18
C ASN A 21 -5.06 3.04 29.15
N ILE A 22 -3.98 3.31 28.40
CA ILE A 22 -3.53 2.48 27.27
C ILE A 22 -3.25 1.03 27.67
N ASP A 23 -2.89 0.83 28.93
CA ASP A 23 -2.63 -0.47 29.56
C ASP A 23 -3.90 -1.35 29.68
N GLN A 24 -5.09 -0.77 29.52
CA GLN A 24 -6.37 -1.49 29.47
C GLN A 24 -6.72 -1.99 28.06
N MET A 25 -5.88 -1.72 27.04
CA MET A 25 -6.04 -2.21 25.68
C MET A 25 -5.00 -3.30 25.36
N PRO A 26 -5.34 -4.29 24.51
CA PRO A 26 -4.33 -5.15 23.91
C PRO A 26 -3.27 -4.31 23.17
N PRO A 27 -1.97 -4.68 23.25
CA PRO A 27 -0.93 -3.97 22.55
C PRO A 27 -1.13 -3.93 21.03
N PHE A 28 -0.86 -2.79 20.40
CA PHE A 28 -0.93 -2.60 18.94
C PHE A 28 0.37 -1.99 18.40
N LEU A 29 0.65 -2.20 17.12
CA LEU A 29 1.88 -1.75 16.44
C LEU A 29 1.67 -0.39 15.79
N MET A 30 2.65 0.51 15.92
CA MET A 30 2.69 1.83 15.29
C MET A 30 4.00 2.05 14.53
N SER A 31 4.05 3.10 13.72
CA SER A 31 5.27 3.57 13.05
C SER A 31 5.58 5.03 13.38
N LEU A 32 6.86 5.35 13.57
CA LEU A 32 7.36 6.72 13.63
C LEU A 32 8.02 7.10 12.29
N VAL A 33 7.80 8.34 11.84
CA VAL A 33 8.24 8.86 10.55
C VAL A 33 9.16 10.06 10.75
N GLY A 34 10.17 10.19 9.90
CA GLY A 34 11.05 11.35 9.84
C GLY A 34 11.37 11.75 8.39
N ALA A 35 11.99 12.91 8.19
CA ALA A 35 12.33 13.43 6.86
C ALA A 35 13.58 12.78 6.21
N ALA A 36 14.13 11.76 6.86
CA ALA A 36 15.33 11.06 6.40
C ALA A 36 15.05 9.56 6.30
N ASP A 37 16.10 8.76 6.40
CA ASP A 37 16.10 7.32 6.21
C ASP A 37 15.75 6.52 7.47
N HIS A 38 15.17 7.15 8.50
CA HIS A 38 14.75 6.47 9.72
C HIS A 38 13.52 5.58 9.50
N TRP A 39 13.51 4.44 10.20
CA TRP A 39 12.33 3.65 10.45
C TRP A 39 12.29 3.24 11.92
N MET A 40 11.11 3.30 12.52
CA MET A 40 10.84 2.77 13.85
C MET A 40 9.44 2.17 13.86
N PHE A 41 9.37 0.93 14.32
CA PHE A 41 8.13 0.19 14.52
C PHE A 41 8.06 -0.16 16.00
N VAL A 42 7.03 0.35 16.67
CA VAL A 42 6.94 0.35 18.14
C VAL A 42 5.53 -0.03 18.55
N THR A 43 5.43 -0.90 19.54
CA THR A 43 4.16 -1.33 20.11
C THR A 43 3.70 -0.37 21.20
N SER A 44 2.39 -0.32 21.48
CA SER A 44 1.85 0.50 22.58
C SER A 44 2.33 0.05 23.97
N SER A 45 2.90 -1.15 24.08
CA SER A 45 3.61 -1.63 25.28
C SER A 45 5.07 -1.18 25.39
N GLY A 46 5.64 -0.60 24.33
CA GLY A 46 7.02 -0.11 24.30
C GLY A 46 8.05 -1.07 23.69
N GLY A 47 7.69 -2.32 23.37
CA GLY A 47 8.52 -3.19 22.54
C GLY A 47 8.69 -2.62 21.13
N LEU A 48 9.91 -2.60 20.59
CA LEU A 48 10.20 -1.94 19.32
C LEU A 48 11.35 -2.54 18.52
N THR A 49 11.40 -2.17 17.25
CA THR A 49 12.57 -2.22 16.40
C THR A 49 12.75 -0.88 15.67
N ALA A 50 13.99 -0.48 15.43
CA ALA A 50 14.30 0.79 14.77
C ALA A 50 15.62 0.70 14.02
N GLY A 51 15.84 1.57 13.05
CA GLY A 51 17.08 1.67 12.30
C GLY A 51 17.02 2.71 11.19
N ARG A 52 18.07 2.77 10.38
CA ARG A 52 18.11 3.64 9.18
C ARG A 52 18.12 2.77 7.93
N VAL A 53 17.71 3.30 6.79
CA VAL A 53 17.72 2.68 5.45
C VAL A 53 16.93 1.38 5.32
N SER A 54 17.33 0.29 5.98
CA SER A 54 16.73 -1.04 5.82
C SER A 54 16.88 -1.86 7.11
N PRO A 55 16.22 -3.04 7.22
CA PRO A 55 16.42 -3.97 8.34
C PRO A 55 17.86 -4.41 8.58
N ASP A 56 18.75 -4.31 7.59
CA ASP A 56 20.17 -4.70 7.70
C ASP A 56 21.05 -3.61 8.34
N THR A 57 20.46 -2.47 8.66
CA THR A 57 21.12 -1.33 9.33
C THR A 57 20.28 -0.90 10.55
N ALA A 58 19.90 -1.90 11.34
CA ALA A 58 19.03 -1.75 12.50
C ALA A 58 19.79 -1.32 13.76
N LEU A 59 19.16 -0.45 14.56
CA LEU A 59 19.57 -0.09 15.91
C LEU A 59 19.19 -1.19 16.92
N PHE A 60 17.99 -1.76 16.77
CA PHE A 60 17.48 -2.87 17.56
C PHE A 60 17.13 -4.04 16.63
N PRO A 61 17.16 -5.31 17.09
CA PRO A 61 16.81 -6.45 16.25
C PRO A 61 15.51 -6.26 15.47
N TYR A 62 15.55 -6.50 14.16
CA TYR A 62 14.36 -6.50 13.32
C TYR A 62 13.69 -7.86 13.39
N GLU A 63 12.55 -7.92 14.07
CA GLU A 63 11.77 -9.13 14.32
C GLU A 63 10.34 -8.96 13.77
N THR A 64 9.58 -10.05 13.70
CA THR A 64 8.15 -10.03 13.38
C THR A 64 7.33 -9.42 14.53
N VAL A 65 6.15 -8.88 14.21
CA VAL A 65 5.33 -8.11 15.16
C VAL A 65 4.97 -8.87 16.44
N ASP A 66 4.72 -10.18 16.36
CA ASP A 66 4.48 -11.06 17.50
C ASP A 66 5.66 -11.04 18.49
N ARG A 67 6.88 -11.19 17.98
CA ARG A 67 8.10 -11.12 18.79
C ARG A 67 8.36 -9.73 19.36
N LEU A 68 7.90 -8.67 18.68
CA LEU A 68 8.01 -7.31 19.21
C LEU A 68 7.14 -7.10 20.44
N TYR A 69 5.93 -7.70 20.50
CA TYR A 69 5.08 -7.65 21.69
C TYR A 69 5.77 -8.27 22.91
N ASP A 70 6.57 -9.32 22.69
CA ASP A 70 7.31 -9.99 23.77
C ASP A 70 8.67 -9.32 24.10
N SER A 71 9.10 -8.34 23.28
CA SER A 71 10.48 -7.83 23.33
C SER A 71 10.75 -6.75 24.37
N GLN A 72 9.71 -6.11 24.91
CA GLN A 72 9.82 -4.93 25.78
C GLN A 72 10.79 -5.16 26.97
N ALA A 73 10.76 -6.35 27.56
CA ALA A 73 11.55 -6.66 28.74
C ALA A 73 13.07 -6.69 28.50
N HIS A 74 13.50 -6.89 27.24
CA HIS A 74 14.91 -7.15 26.92
C HIS A 74 15.46 -6.36 25.72
N THR A 75 14.64 -5.58 25.01
CA THR A 75 15.04 -4.78 23.85
C THR A 75 14.46 -3.38 23.95
N GLY A 76 15.25 -2.36 23.65
CA GLY A 76 14.76 -0.98 23.63
C GLY A 76 14.91 -0.27 24.97
N PRO A 77 13.95 0.59 25.38
CA PRO A 77 14.07 1.39 26.59
C PRO A 77 13.98 0.55 27.87
N LEU A 78 14.81 0.87 28.86
CA LEU A 78 14.72 0.37 30.22
C LEU A 78 14.71 1.55 31.18
N THR A 79 13.74 1.59 32.10
CA THR A 79 13.67 2.59 33.17
C THR A 79 13.29 1.90 34.48
N VAL A 80 14.15 2.00 35.49
CA VAL A 80 13.94 1.47 36.83
C VAL A 80 14.20 2.58 37.85
N LEU A 81 13.22 2.90 38.67
CA LEU A 81 13.26 4.01 39.63
C LEU A 81 13.13 3.47 41.06
N ALA A 82 14.13 3.70 41.90
CA ALA A 82 14.05 3.49 43.34
C ALA A 82 13.77 4.84 44.03
N VAL A 83 12.51 5.06 44.37
CA VAL A 83 11.96 6.31 44.87
C VAL A 83 11.95 6.27 46.39
N THR A 84 12.66 7.19 47.04
CA THR A 84 12.68 7.32 48.50
C THR A 84 11.83 8.50 48.93
N ARG A 85 10.81 8.23 49.75
CA ARG A 85 9.92 9.23 50.35
C ARG A 85 9.65 8.89 51.80
N ALA A 86 9.73 9.90 52.67
CA ALA A 86 9.49 9.76 54.11
C ALA A 86 10.28 8.62 54.80
N GLY A 87 11.45 8.26 54.26
CA GLY A 87 12.31 7.20 54.78
C GLY A 87 12.13 5.82 54.14
N ASP A 88 11.05 5.61 53.38
CA ASP A 88 10.79 4.35 52.69
C ASP A 88 11.22 4.41 51.22
N THR A 89 11.76 3.30 50.70
CA THR A 89 12.17 3.17 49.29
C THR A 89 11.24 2.23 48.52
N TYR A 90 10.76 2.69 47.38
CA TYR A 90 9.82 2.00 46.50
C TYR A 90 10.43 1.78 45.12
N LEU A 91 10.25 0.60 44.54
CA LEU A 91 10.79 0.28 43.22
C LEU A 91 9.69 0.39 42.16
N TRP A 92 9.87 1.26 41.17
CA TRP A 92 8.90 1.52 40.11
C TRP A 92 9.54 1.41 38.73
N GLU A 93 8.89 0.67 37.83
CA GLU A 93 9.26 0.55 36.41
C GLU A 93 8.09 1.12 35.58
N PRO A 94 8.16 2.38 35.13
CA PRO A 94 7.01 3.12 34.61
C PRO A 94 6.20 2.42 33.53
N LEU A 95 6.86 1.69 32.62
CA LEU A 95 6.24 1.03 31.47
C LEU A 95 5.94 -0.46 31.71
N VAL A 96 6.29 -1.01 32.88
CA VAL A 96 6.13 -2.43 33.20
C VAL A 96 5.03 -2.58 34.25
N ARG A 97 4.02 -3.41 33.97
CA ARG A 97 3.01 -3.75 34.98
C ARG A 97 3.59 -4.62 36.08
N ARG A 98 3.22 -4.30 37.33
CA ARG A 98 3.64 -5.02 38.52
C ARG A 98 2.50 -4.95 39.53
N ASP A 99 2.06 -6.12 39.99
CA ASP A 99 0.95 -6.30 40.94
C ASP A 99 0.98 -5.32 42.12
N GLN A 100 2.17 -4.91 42.59
CA GLN A 100 2.36 -3.98 43.70
C GLN A 100 1.72 -2.59 43.49
N TYR A 101 1.55 -2.12 42.24
CA TYR A 101 1.06 -0.77 41.93
C TYR A 101 -0.06 -0.72 40.89
N ASP A 102 -0.57 -1.87 40.43
CA ASP A 102 -1.46 -1.93 39.26
C ASP A 102 -2.71 -1.05 39.38
N ASP A 103 -3.33 -0.94 40.57
CA ASP A 103 -4.50 -0.08 40.79
C ASP A 103 -4.17 1.42 40.96
N LYS A 104 -2.89 1.79 40.98
CA LYS A 104 -2.39 3.14 41.30
C LYS A 104 -1.56 3.77 40.19
N VAL A 105 -1.31 3.03 39.11
CA VAL A 105 -0.57 3.51 37.93
C VAL A 105 -1.53 3.67 36.77
N VAL A 106 -1.48 4.82 36.13
CA VAL A 106 -2.23 5.11 34.90
C VAL A 106 -1.22 5.34 33.78
N GLN A 107 -1.44 4.71 32.63
CA GLN A 107 -0.61 4.92 31.45
C GLN A 107 -1.39 5.63 30.34
N HIS A 108 -0.71 6.55 29.65
CA HIS A 108 -1.23 7.28 28.51
C HIS A 108 -0.24 7.19 27.34
N LEU A 109 -0.78 7.26 26.13
CA LEU A 109 0.00 7.24 24.90
C LEU A 109 -0.41 8.42 24.01
N TYR A 110 0.55 9.15 23.48
CA TYR A 110 0.31 10.34 22.67
C TYR A 110 1.02 10.23 21.32
N LYS A 111 0.36 10.64 20.25
CA LYS A 111 0.97 10.71 18.92
C LYS A 111 0.43 11.89 18.12
N ASP A 112 1.30 12.57 17.38
CA ASP A 112 0.88 13.59 16.44
C ASP A 112 0.42 12.98 15.10
N ALA A 113 -0.37 13.74 14.33
CA ALA A 113 -0.93 13.28 13.05
C ALA A 113 0.15 12.95 12.01
N LEU A 114 1.30 13.64 12.04
CA LEU A 114 2.43 13.39 11.15
C LEU A 114 3.30 12.21 11.61
N SER A 115 2.96 11.58 12.74
CA SER A 115 3.71 10.47 13.34
C SER A 115 5.21 10.78 13.50
N THR A 116 5.54 12.04 13.83
CA THR A 116 6.91 12.50 14.06
C THR A 116 7.30 12.45 15.53
N THR A 117 6.31 12.40 16.42
CA THR A 117 6.48 12.39 17.87
C THR A 117 5.55 11.36 18.51
N LEU A 118 6.12 10.47 19.34
CA LEU A 118 5.39 9.49 20.13
C LEU A 118 5.78 9.65 21.61
N VAL A 119 4.80 9.79 22.49
CA VAL A 119 5.02 9.97 23.94
C VAL A 119 4.34 8.87 24.71
N PHE A 120 5.11 8.16 25.54
CA PHE A 120 4.58 7.29 26.59
C PHE A 120 4.56 8.08 27.90
N GLU A 121 3.47 8.00 28.65
CA GLU A 121 3.36 8.58 29.99
C GLU A 121 2.88 7.53 30.97
N ALA A 122 3.47 7.51 32.16
CA ALA A 122 3.00 6.72 33.28
C ALA A 122 2.94 7.60 34.53
N ILE A 123 1.77 7.66 35.16
CA ILE A 123 1.52 8.41 36.38
C ILE A 123 1.34 7.41 37.50
N ASN A 124 2.23 7.44 38.51
CA ASN A 124 2.08 6.63 39.70
C ASN A 124 1.52 7.50 40.83
N HIS A 125 0.22 7.36 41.10
CA HIS A 125 -0.48 8.12 42.13
C HIS A 125 -0.03 7.75 43.55
N ALA A 126 0.49 6.53 43.76
CA ALA A 126 1.02 6.09 45.05
C ALA A 126 2.31 6.83 45.41
N LEU A 127 3.18 7.02 44.42
CA LEU A 127 4.48 7.70 44.56
C LEU A 127 4.38 9.20 44.28
N GLY A 128 3.26 9.65 43.71
CA GLY A 128 3.04 11.01 43.26
C GLY A 128 4.11 11.47 42.27
N LEU A 129 4.35 10.66 41.25
CA LEU A 129 5.31 10.92 40.18
C LEU A 129 4.68 10.68 38.82
N ALA A 130 5.03 11.50 37.84
CA ALA A 130 4.74 11.27 36.43
C ALA A 130 6.05 11.08 35.65
N PHE A 131 6.16 10.00 34.89
CA PHE A 131 7.27 9.72 34.00
C PHE A 131 6.81 9.82 32.55
N THR A 132 7.59 10.47 31.71
CA THR A 132 7.31 10.60 30.28
C THR A 132 8.52 10.20 29.46
N MET A 133 8.28 9.52 28.34
CA MET A 133 9.29 9.09 27.38
C MET A 133 8.83 9.44 25.96
N THR A 134 9.52 10.39 25.34
CA THR A 134 9.25 10.90 24.00
C THR A 134 10.27 10.32 23.01
N TRP A 135 9.78 9.72 21.92
CA TRP A 135 10.59 9.29 20.78
C TRP A 135 10.43 10.26 19.60
N GLN A 136 11.57 10.70 19.07
CA GLN A 136 11.68 11.54 17.88
C GLN A 136 12.89 11.11 17.04
N THR A 137 12.99 11.62 15.81
CA THR A 137 14.13 11.37 14.91
C THR A 137 14.85 12.66 14.51
N SER A 138 16.16 12.58 14.37
CA SER A 138 17.05 13.63 13.92
C SER A 138 17.88 13.11 12.74
N PRO A 139 17.72 13.64 11.51
CA PRO A 139 18.57 13.32 10.36
C PRO A 139 20.08 13.27 10.65
N ARG A 140 20.57 14.17 11.50
CA ARG A 140 21.99 14.29 11.87
C ARG A 140 22.41 13.35 13.02
N PHE A 141 21.54 13.11 14.00
CA PHE A 141 21.91 12.46 15.26
C PHE A 141 21.20 11.12 15.53
N GLY A 142 20.33 10.66 14.62
CA GLY A 142 19.63 9.39 14.72
C GLY A 142 18.34 9.47 15.53
N PHE A 143 18.18 8.58 16.50
CA PHE A 143 17.00 8.44 17.34
C PHE A 143 17.17 9.17 18.67
N VAL A 144 16.15 9.92 19.07
CA VAL A 144 16.16 10.75 20.27
C VAL A 144 15.09 10.26 21.23
N ARG A 145 15.52 9.81 22.40
CA ARG A 145 14.65 9.45 23.52
C ARG A 145 14.78 10.49 24.62
N THR A 146 13.79 11.36 24.73
CA THR A 146 13.71 12.38 25.78
C THR A 146 12.86 11.87 26.93
N CYS A 147 13.40 11.87 28.14
CA CYS A 147 12.71 11.41 29.34
C CYS A 147 12.49 12.58 30.30
N ARG A 148 11.33 12.61 30.96
CA ARG A 148 11.04 13.57 32.04
C ARG A 148 10.43 12.86 33.24
N LEU A 149 10.86 13.27 34.43
CA LEU A 149 10.27 12.83 35.70
C LEU A 149 9.77 14.04 36.48
N HIS A 150 8.48 14.05 36.79
CA HIS A 150 7.79 15.17 37.42
C HIS A 150 7.23 14.80 38.79
N GLU A 151 7.38 15.70 39.76
CA GLU A 151 6.88 15.58 41.14
C GLU A 151 5.45 16.14 41.25
N LEU A 152 4.50 15.35 41.78
CA LEU A 152 3.07 15.70 41.78
C LEU A 152 2.49 16.08 43.15
N THR A 153 3.20 15.84 44.25
CA THR A 153 2.63 15.94 45.61
C THR A 153 2.92 17.25 46.32
N GLY A 154 3.86 18.05 45.80
CA GLY A 154 4.37 19.23 46.50
C GLY A 154 5.35 18.87 47.63
N ALA A 155 5.83 17.63 47.70
CA ALA A 155 6.84 17.18 48.66
C ALA A 155 8.10 16.66 47.94
N PRO A 156 9.31 16.94 48.44
CA PRO A 156 10.53 16.46 47.81
C PRO A 156 10.63 14.93 47.86
N CYS A 157 11.38 14.35 46.92
CA CYS A 157 11.80 12.96 46.99
C CYS A 157 13.18 12.75 46.37
N THR A 158 13.84 11.68 46.81
CA THR A 158 15.11 11.24 46.24
C THR A 158 14.83 10.06 45.32
N VAL A 159 15.31 10.11 44.08
CA VAL A 159 15.10 9.04 43.10
C VAL A 159 16.44 8.52 42.62
N ARG A 160 16.77 7.28 42.98
CA ARG A 160 17.87 6.54 42.36
C ARG A 160 17.32 5.88 41.11
N LEU A 161 17.81 6.25 39.93
CA LEU A 161 17.32 5.77 38.63
C LEU A 161 18.37 4.92 37.92
N LEU A 162 17.91 3.95 37.13
CA LEU A 162 18.64 3.26 36.08
C LEU A 162 17.82 3.42 34.80
N ASP A 163 18.36 4.16 33.84
CA ASP A 163 17.65 4.51 32.62
C ASP A 163 18.54 4.38 31.37
N GLY A 164 17.99 3.89 30.27
CA GLY A 164 18.71 3.86 29.01
C GLY A 164 18.13 2.91 27.97
N LEU A 165 19.00 2.38 27.11
CA LEU A 165 18.66 1.49 26.01
C LEU A 165 19.38 0.15 26.14
N GLN A 166 18.73 -0.96 25.80
CA GLN A 166 19.30 -2.31 25.86
C GLN A 166 19.10 -3.10 24.56
N ASN A 167 19.98 -4.09 24.35
CA ASN A 167 20.04 -4.93 23.14
C ASN A 167 20.25 -4.10 21.85
N ILE A 168 21.16 -3.13 21.96
CA ILE A 168 21.60 -2.28 20.85
C ILE A 168 22.48 -3.12 19.94
N LEU A 169 22.20 -3.08 18.63
CA LEU A 169 22.98 -3.79 17.62
C LEU A 169 24.20 -2.97 17.19
N PRO A 170 25.38 -3.59 17.08
CA PRO A 170 26.49 -2.98 16.38
C PRO A 170 26.20 -2.90 14.88
N HIS A 171 26.90 -2.00 14.18
CA HIS A 171 26.81 -1.92 12.71
C HIS A 171 27.35 -3.20 12.04
N GLY A 172 26.82 -3.54 10.86
CA GLY A 172 27.21 -4.72 10.09
C GLY A 172 26.39 -5.98 10.39
N VAL A 173 25.45 -5.89 11.34
CA VAL A 173 24.51 -6.99 11.65
C VAL A 173 23.35 -6.98 10.66
N THR A 174 23.30 -7.98 9.79
CA THR A 174 22.16 -8.16 8.87
C THR A 174 20.96 -8.78 9.58
N ARG A 175 19.76 -8.60 9.02
CA ARG A 175 18.53 -9.26 9.48
C ARG A 175 18.68 -10.78 9.51
N LEU A 176 19.33 -11.34 8.49
CA LEU A 176 19.54 -12.79 8.39
C LEU A 176 20.44 -13.28 9.53
N THR A 177 21.59 -12.63 9.71
CA THR A 177 22.53 -12.97 10.78
C THR A 177 21.88 -12.87 12.16
N GLN A 178 21.14 -11.79 12.43
CA GLN A 178 20.46 -11.60 13.70
C GLN A 178 19.37 -12.66 13.94
N SER A 179 18.56 -12.97 12.94
CA SER A 179 17.43 -13.89 13.10
C SER A 179 17.84 -15.37 13.18
N GLN A 180 18.98 -15.75 12.60
CA GLN A 180 19.42 -17.16 12.52
C GLN A 180 20.61 -17.49 13.41
N LEU A 181 21.51 -16.52 13.65
CA LEU A 181 22.84 -16.74 14.25
C LEU A 181 23.11 -15.78 15.42
N SER A 182 22.07 -15.30 16.13
CA SER A 182 22.21 -14.28 17.19
C SER A 182 23.18 -14.64 18.31
N ASN A 183 23.25 -15.92 18.72
CA ASN A 183 24.17 -16.39 19.76
C ASN A 183 25.63 -16.40 19.28
N LEU A 184 25.88 -16.81 18.04
CA LEU A 184 27.20 -16.71 17.41
C LEU A 184 27.60 -15.24 17.28
N LEU A 185 26.67 -14.40 16.82
CA LEU A 185 26.88 -12.97 16.70
C LEU A 185 27.27 -12.33 18.04
N ASP A 186 26.64 -12.73 19.15
CA ASP A 186 26.97 -12.22 20.49
C ASP A 186 28.47 -12.36 20.78
N ALA A 187 29.12 -13.46 20.36
CA ALA A 187 30.56 -13.68 20.56
C ALA A 187 31.47 -12.64 19.85
N TYR A 188 30.97 -11.97 18.82
CA TYR A 188 31.70 -10.95 18.06
C TYR A 188 31.48 -9.54 18.59
N LYS A 189 30.45 -9.32 19.43
CA LYS A 189 30.07 -7.99 19.92
C LYS A 189 31.13 -7.43 20.88
N ARG A 190 31.45 -6.15 20.68
CA ARG A 190 32.27 -5.35 21.60
C ARG A 190 31.64 -3.98 21.78
N THR A 191 31.44 -3.59 23.03
CA THR A 191 30.92 -2.27 23.40
C THR A 191 31.96 -1.55 24.27
N VAL A 192 32.32 -0.33 23.88
CA VAL A 192 33.35 0.48 24.56
C VAL A 192 32.77 1.84 24.95
N LEU A 193 33.14 2.34 26.14
CA LEU A 193 32.81 3.69 26.60
C LEU A 193 34.01 4.62 26.39
N ASP A 194 33.84 5.65 25.56
CA ASP A 194 34.81 6.74 25.41
C ASP A 194 34.78 7.68 26.64
N PRO A 195 35.90 8.35 27.00
CA PRO A 195 35.92 9.33 28.09
C PRO A 195 34.92 10.48 27.97
N SER A 196 34.42 10.79 26.77
CA SER A 196 33.32 11.75 26.57
C SER A 196 31.96 11.28 27.09
N GLY A 197 31.84 10.01 27.46
CA GLY A 197 30.56 9.35 27.78
C GLY A 197 29.85 8.74 26.58
N LEU A 198 30.46 8.81 25.38
CA LEU A 198 29.95 8.14 24.17
C LEU A 198 30.19 6.63 24.23
N ALA A 199 29.13 5.83 24.12
CA ALA A 199 29.23 4.39 23.94
C ALA A 199 29.30 4.01 22.46
N ILE A 200 30.20 3.08 22.13
CA ILE A 200 30.50 2.61 20.78
C ILE A 200 30.22 1.11 20.72
N PHE A 201 29.28 0.71 19.87
CA PHE A 201 28.87 -0.67 19.64
C PHE A 201 29.39 -1.14 18.29
N ALA A 202 30.35 -2.06 18.31
CA ALA A 202 30.99 -2.59 17.10
C ALA A 202 31.07 -4.12 17.13
N LEU A 203 31.35 -4.69 15.96
CA LEU A 203 31.83 -6.06 15.87
C LEU A 203 33.35 -6.06 15.94
N SER A 204 33.92 -7.07 16.59
CA SER A 204 35.38 -7.30 16.57
C SER A 204 35.90 -7.62 15.17
N SER A 205 35.08 -8.29 14.36
CA SER A 205 35.27 -8.48 12.92
C SER A 205 33.89 -8.69 12.27
N THR A 206 33.78 -8.47 10.98
CA THR A 206 32.57 -8.80 10.23
C THR A 206 32.38 -10.33 10.21
N LEU A 207 31.15 -10.78 10.41
CA LEU A 207 30.83 -12.21 10.45
C LEU A 207 30.79 -12.77 9.01
N THR A 208 31.71 -13.66 8.69
CA THR A 208 31.81 -14.33 7.39
C THR A 208 32.40 -15.72 7.55
N ASP A 209 32.02 -16.66 6.67
CA ASP A 209 32.61 -17.99 6.57
C ASP A 209 33.82 -18.02 5.61
N LEU A 210 34.07 -16.91 4.91
CA LEU A 210 35.27 -16.77 4.09
C LEU A 210 36.52 -16.73 4.99
N ALA A 211 37.52 -17.54 4.64
CA ALA A 211 38.79 -17.61 5.33
C ALA A 211 39.70 -16.41 4.98
N GLU A 212 39.23 -15.20 5.26
CA GLU A 212 39.92 -13.93 5.01
C GLU A 212 39.74 -12.95 6.16
N ALA A 213 40.59 -11.92 6.22
CA ALA A 213 40.41 -10.83 7.16
C ALA A 213 39.16 -10.00 6.77
N SER A 214 38.26 -9.78 7.73
CA SER A 214 37.02 -9.04 7.50
C SER A 214 36.81 -7.99 8.59
N GLU A 215 37.32 -6.78 8.34
CA GLU A 215 37.27 -5.69 9.32
C GLU A 215 35.85 -5.13 9.50
N SER A 216 35.55 -4.64 10.71
CA SER A 216 34.33 -3.91 11.03
C SER A 216 34.68 -2.47 11.42
N LEU A 217 34.59 -1.56 10.44
CA LEU A 217 35.12 -0.18 10.55
C LEU A 217 34.04 0.88 10.77
N ARG A 218 32.85 0.46 11.19
CA ARG A 218 31.73 1.34 11.53
C ARG A 218 31.07 0.84 12.81
N ALA A 219 30.43 1.75 13.53
CA ALA A 219 29.79 1.46 14.79
C ALA A 219 28.38 2.03 14.86
N THR A 220 27.58 1.46 15.76
CA THR A 220 26.42 2.16 16.33
C THR A 220 26.94 2.94 17.54
N VAL A 221 26.40 4.13 17.80
CA VAL A 221 26.80 4.97 18.92
C VAL A 221 25.63 5.36 19.79
N THR A 222 25.87 5.63 21.07
CA THR A 222 24.86 6.16 21.99
C THR A 222 25.49 7.13 22.99
N TRP A 223 24.82 8.24 23.27
CA TRP A 223 25.25 9.25 24.23
C TRP A 223 24.06 9.83 25.00
N GLN A 224 24.32 10.68 26.00
CA GLN A 224 23.28 11.30 26.82
C GLN A 224 23.53 12.77 27.13
N HIS A 225 22.47 13.45 27.53
CA HIS A 225 22.55 14.75 28.17
C HIS A 225 21.48 14.88 29.26
N GLY A 226 21.85 15.45 30.41
CA GLY A 226 20.92 15.71 31.54
C GLY A 226 21.09 14.81 32.76
N LEU A 227 21.97 13.81 32.71
CA LEU A 227 22.35 12.97 33.86
C LEU A 227 23.86 13.09 34.13
N PRO A 228 24.33 14.15 34.83
CA PRO A 228 25.75 14.28 35.16
C PRO A 228 26.19 13.19 36.14
N ASN A 229 27.46 12.78 36.05
CA ASN A 229 28.10 11.82 36.96
C ASN A 229 27.39 10.46 37.11
N ALA A 230 26.65 10.02 36.08
CA ALA A 230 26.02 8.71 36.08
C ALA A 230 27.05 7.57 35.97
N VAL A 231 26.80 6.46 36.65
CA VAL A 231 27.47 5.19 36.41
C VAL A 231 26.92 4.60 35.12
N THR A 232 27.79 4.41 34.12
CA THR A 232 27.41 3.83 32.83
C THR A 232 27.61 2.33 32.82
N LEU A 233 26.59 1.60 32.38
CA LEU A 233 26.63 0.17 32.07
C LEU A 233 26.52 -0.01 30.56
N LEU A 234 27.34 -0.91 30.01
CA LEU A 234 27.40 -1.25 28.59
C LEU A 234 26.69 -2.57 28.27
N SER A 235 26.11 -3.21 29.29
CA SER A 235 25.36 -4.45 29.23
C SER A 235 24.17 -4.44 30.20
N SER A 236 23.23 -5.38 30.04
CA SER A 236 22.12 -5.57 30.99
C SER A 236 22.49 -6.47 32.19
N ALA A 237 23.76 -6.83 32.38
CA ALA A 237 24.19 -7.80 33.39
C ALA A 237 23.88 -7.36 34.83
N GLN A 238 24.03 -6.06 35.12
CA GLN A 238 23.87 -5.50 36.46
C GLN A 238 22.46 -4.93 36.74
N VAL A 239 21.48 -5.12 35.84
CA VAL A 239 20.09 -4.64 36.05
C VAL A 239 19.46 -5.29 37.29
N ARG A 240 19.72 -6.58 37.53
CA ARG A 240 19.23 -7.27 38.73
C ARG A 240 19.86 -6.72 40.01
N ALA A 241 21.15 -6.38 39.98
CA ALA A 241 21.84 -5.76 41.10
C ALA A 241 21.19 -4.41 41.47
N PHE A 242 20.92 -3.55 40.47
CA PHE A 242 20.23 -2.28 40.70
C PHE A 242 18.85 -2.45 41.37
N ARG A 243 18.05 -3.40 40.88
CA ARG A 243 16.71 -3.73 41.42
C ARG A 243 16.78 -4.22 42.88
N ARG A 244 17.88 -4.84 43.28
CA ARG A 244 18.15 -5.32 44.65
C ARG A 244 18.83 -4.29 45.54
N ASN A 245 19.03 -3.06 45.05
CA ASN A 245 19.78 -2.02 45.75
C ASN A 245 21.23 -2.42 46.05
N GLU A 246 21.83 -3.26 45.21
CA GLU A 246 23.24 -3.64 45.27
C GLU A 246 24.11 -2.59 44.55
N PRO A 247 25.38 -2.39 44.96
CA PRO A 247 26.30 -1.48 44.28
C PRO A 247 26.53 -1.86 42.81
N LEU A 248 26.64 -0.85 41.95
CA LEU A 248 26.97 -1.02 40.53
C LEU A 248 28.43 -0.70 40.24
N VAL A 249 29.01 -1.42 39.29
CA VAL A 249 30.37 -1.19 38.79
C VAL A 249 30.29 -0.58 37.38
N PRO A 250 30.92 0.57 37.12
CA PRO A 250 30.99 1.15 35.77
C PRO A 250 31.61 0.18 34.75
N GLU A 251 31.05 0.14 33.55
CA GLU A 251 31.53 -0.72 32.46
C GLU A 251 32.20 0.14 31.37
N HIS A 252 33.42 -0.23 30.96
CA HIS A 252 34.21 0.53 29.96
C HIS A 252 34.51 -0.26 28.68
N ASP A 253 34.61 -1.59 28.74
CA ASP A 253 34.85 -2.49 27.59
C ASP A 253 34.17 -3.83 27.88
N VAL A 254 33.06 -4.10 27.20
CA VAL A 254 32.29 -5.35 27.32
C VAL A 254 32.38 -6.12 26.01
N ARG A 255 32.60 -7.44 26.11
CA ARG A 255 32.82 -8.34 24.96
C ARG A 255 31.92 -9.56 25.08
N GLY A 256 31.44 -10.08 23.96
CA GLY A 256 30.67 -11.32 23.95
C GLY A 256 29.24 -11.19 24.49
N GLN A 257 28.73 -9.96 24.68
CA GLN A 257 27.43 -9.69 25.29
C GLN A 257 26.59 -8.75 24.41
N ARG A 258 25.28 -8.79 24.61
CA ARG A 258 24.36 -7.81 24.02
C ARG A 258 24.65 -6.42 24.58
N GLY A 259 24.88 -5.47 23.68
CA GLY A 259 25.16 -4.10 24.05
C GLY A 259 23.96 -3.42 24.71
N ALA A 260 24.24 -2.64 25.74
CA ALA A 260 23.31 -1.70 26.36
C ALA A 260 24.02 -0.35 26.59
N TYR A 261 23.25 0.68 26.87
CA TYR A 261 23.73 1.95 27.38
C TYR A 261 22.76 2.36 28.48
N LEU A 262 23.10 2.02 29.73
CA LEU A 262 22.26 2.27 30.90
C LEU A 262 22.99 3.20 31.86
N LEU A 263 22.29 4.20 32.36
CA LEU A 263 22.82 5.27 33.20
C LEU A 263 22.19 5.15 34.58
N ALA A 264 23.03 4.97 35.60
CA ALA A 264 22.59 4.94 36.98
C ALA A 264 23.04 6.20 37.73
N THR A 265 22.10 6.94 38.30
CA THR A 265 22.41 8.10 39.14
C THR A 265 21.30 8.32 40.18
N THR A 266 21.53 9.25 41.10
CA THR A 266 20.54 9.70 42.06
C THR A 266 20.20 11.16 41.76
N ILE A 267 18.91 11.46 41.65
CA ILE A 267 18.40 12.82 41.50
C ILE A 267 17.56 13.19 42.72
N GLU A 268 17.75 14.43 43.17
CA GLU A 268 16.88 15.05 44.17
C GLU A 268 15.79 15.83 43.44
N LEU A 269 14.54 15.43 43.62
CA LEU A 269 13.40 16.04 42.94
C LEU A 269 12.67 16.95 43.93
N ALA A 270 12.76 18.26 43.70
CA ALA A 270 12.07 19.27 44.49
C ALA A 270 10.56 19.27 44.22
N PRO A 271 9.74 19.79 45.17
CA PRO A 271 8.30 19.94 45.03
C PRO A 271 7.89 20.56 43.68
N GLY A 272 7.01 19.89 42.94
CA GLY A 272 6.47 20.39 41.67
C GLY A 272 7.50 20.60 40.55
N THR A 273 8.73 20.08 40.68
CA THR A 273 9.78 20.24 39.65
C THR A 273 9.82 19.07 38.68
N THR A 274 10.45 19.28 37.53
CA THR A 274 10.67 18.26 36.49
C THR A 274 12.16 18.12 36.22
N HIS A 275 12.68 16.89 36.29
CA HIS A 275 14.02 16.58 35.78
C HIS A 275 13.92 16.03 34.36
N THR A 276 14.78 16.50 33.45
CA THR A 276 14.77 16.10 32.02
C THR A 276 16.14 15.58 31.60
N TRP A 277 16.16 14.47 30.86
CA TRP A 277 17.37 13.95 30.23
C TRP A 277 17.06 13.32 28.87
N ARG A 278 18.11 13.07 28.09
CA ARG A 278 18.02 12.51 26.73
C ARG A 278 19.02 11.38 26.56
N VAL A 279 18.62 10.36 25.83
CA VAL A 279 19.51 9.33 25.27
C VAL A 279 19.37 9.37 23.76
N VAL A 280 20.48 9.49 23.06
CA VAL A 280 20.53 9.66 21.60
C VAL A 280 21.36 8.54 21.00
N ALA A 281 20.86 7.90 19.95
CA ALA A 281 21.52 6.77 19.30
C ALA A 281 21.49 6.88 17.77
N ASP A 282 22.62 6.64 17.12
CA ASP A 282 22.72 6.59 15.65
C ASP A 282 23.51 5.36 15.19
N VAL A 283 23.24 4.94 13.97
CA VAL A 283 23.84 3.73 13.37
C VAL A 283 24.85 4.11 12.28
N ALA A 284 25.72 3.17 11.91
CA ALA A 284 26.60 3.28 10.74
C ALA A 284 27.62 4.44 10.78
N GLN A 285 28.09 4.81 11.98
CA GLN A 285 29.08 5.86 12.17
C GLN A 285 30.49 5.34 11.86
N ASP A 286 31.24 6.06 11.04
CA ASP A 286 32.66 5.78 10.84
C ASP A 286 33.52 6.41 11.95
N ALA A 287 34.82 6.14 11.93
CA ALA A 287 35.74 6.63 12.95
C ALA A 287 35.82 8.17 13.01
N ALA A 288 35.63 8.88 11.90
CA ALA A 288 35.65 10.34 11.87
C ALA A 288 34.41 10.91 12.55
N ALA A 289 33.23 10.40 12.21
CA ALA A 289 31.97 10.78 12.83
C ALA A 289 31.97 10.52 14.35
N VAL A 290 32.50 9.36 14.79
CA VAL A 290 32.67 9.04 16.21
C VAL A 290 33.59 10.05 16.91
N ALA A 291 34.74 10.37 16.30
CA ALA A 291 35.71 11.31 16.88
C ALA A 291 35.17 12.74 16.95
N ASP A 292 34.44 13.19 15.94
CA ASP A 292 33.79 14.51 15.91
C ASP A 292 32.70 14.60 16.99
N LEU A 293 31.86 13.57 17.13
CA LEU A 293 30.83 13.52 18.16
C LEU A 293 31.43 13.50 19.58
N ALA A 294 32.45 12.68 19.81
CA ALA A 294 33.15 12.61 21.10
C ALA A 294 33.82 13.95 21.47
N ARG A 295 34.35 14.68 20.48
CA ARG A 295 34.88 16.04 20.68
C ARG A 295 33.77 17.01 21.06
N ALA A 296 32.67 17.03 20.31
CA ALA A 296 31.54 17.91 20.60
C ALA A 296 30.96 17.68 22.00
N LEU A 297 30.86 16.42 22.45
CA LEU A 297 30.40 16.07 23.80
C LEU A 297 31.30 16.58 24.92
N ARG A 298 32.62 16.64 24.69
CA ARG A 298 33.58 17.17 25.67
C ARG A 298 33.64 18.69 25.68
N ASP A 299 33.66 19.28 24.49
CA ASP A 299 34.03 20.69 24.31
C ASP A 299 32.81 21.62 24.37
N ASP A 300 31.65 21.21 23.82
CA ASP A 300 30.41 22.00 23.79
C ASP A 300 29.14 21.12 23.81
N PRO A 301 28.84 20.44 24.94
CA PRO A 301 27.66 19.59 25.05
C PRO A 301 26.34 20.39 24.96
N THR A 302 26.33 21.65 25.38
CA THR A 302 25.14 22.51 25.33
C THR A 302 24.82 22.91 23.89
N GLY A 303 25.82 23.34 23.11
CA GLY A 303 25.65 23.63 21.69
C GLY A 303 25.23 22.41 20.89
N LEU A 304 25.77 21.23 21.20
CA LEU A 304 25.35 19.96 20.59
C LEU A 304 23.86 19.65 20.81
N VAL A 305 23.33 19.93 22.00
CA VAL A 305 21.89 19.74 22.29
C VAL A 305 21.04 20.78 21.58
N ALA A 306 21.51 22.03 21.47
CA ALA A 306 20.79 23.05 20.68
C ALA A 306 20.72 22.65 19.20
N ASP A 307 21.82 22.14 18.64
CA ASP A 307 21.87 21.58 17.29
C ASP A 307 20.90 20.41 17.11
N LEU A 308 20.82 19.51 18.10
CA LEU A 308 19.91 18.37 18.10
C LEU A 308 18.44 18.81 18.03
N GLU A 309 18.02 19.73 18.90
CA GLU A 309 16.65 20.23 18.93
C GLU A 309 16.29 20.97 17.62
N ALA A 310 17.22 21.75 17.08
CA ALA A 310 17.05 22.38 15.77
C ALA A 310 16.90 21.35 14.64
N ASP A 311 17.64 20.24 14.69
CA ASP A 311 17.58 19.16 13.72
C ASP A 311 16.26 18.38 13.77
N ILE A 312 15.73 18.13 14.98
CA ILE A 312 14.40 17.52 15.19
C ILE A 312 13.31 18.44 14.62
N ALA A 313 13.34 19.73 14.95
CA ALA A 313 12.37 20.70 14.46
C ALA A 313 12.41 20.82 12.92
N ARG A 314 13.61 20.83 12.34
CA ARG A 314 13.80 20.85 10.87
C ARG A 314 13.26 19.58 10.22
N SER A 315 13.53 18.40 10.79
CA SER A 315 13.00 17.12 10.28
C SER A 315 11.48 17.13 10.24
N ARG A 316 10.84 17.58 11.33
CA ARG A 316 9.38 17.69 11.36
C ARG A 316 8.87 18.68 10.30
N ALA A 317 9.49 19.86 10.20
CA ALA A 317 9.12 20.87 9.20
C ALA A 317 9.25 20.35 7.76
N GLU A 318 10.27 19.52 7.48
CA GLU A 318 10.42 18.86 6.18
C GLU A 318 9.30 17.84 5.91
N VAL A 319 8.88 17.03 6.89
CA VAL A 319 7.73 16.11 6.74
C VAL A 319 6.44 16.88 6.49
N GLU A 320 6.20 17.94 7.26
CA GLU A 320 5.04 18.83 7.08
C GLU A 320 5.02 19.47 5.69
N ALA A 321 6.17 19.94 5.18
CA ALA A 321 6.27 20.49 3.83
C ALA A 321 5.94 19.46 2.74
N LEU A 322 6.36 18.20 2.91
CA LEU A 322 6.02 17.11 1.97
C LEU A 322 4.51 16.81 1.98
N VAL A 323 3.88 16.81 3.16
CA VAL A 323 2.43 16.61 3.32
C VAL A 323 1.64 17.79 2.77
N ALA A 324 2.08 19.02 3.03
CA ALA A 324 1.46 20.25 2.51
C ALA A 324 1.53 20.33 0.99
N ALA A 325 2.64 19.92 0.39
CA ALA A 325 2.79 19.88 -1.07
C ALA A 325 1.75 18.95 -1.73
N ALA A 326 1.28 17.92 -1.03
CA ALA A 326 0.27 16.96 -1.49
C ALA A 326 -1.13 17.21 -0.90
N ASP A 327 -1.43 18.47 -0.56
CA ASP A 327 -2.74 18.92 -0.07
C ASP A 327 -3.21 18.31 1.27
N GLY A 328 -2.26 17.96 2.15
CA GLY A 328 -2.54 17.31 3.43
C GLY A 328 -2.91 18.23 4.59
N LEU A 329 -2.92 19.56 4.41
CA LEU A 329 -3.23 20.52 5.48
C LEU A 329 -4.68 20.99 5.41
N GLN A 330 -5.40 20.91 6.54
CA GLN A 330 -6.78 21.36 6.69
C GLN A 330 -7.00 22.01 8.04
N GLN A 331 -8.07 22.80 8.15
CA GLN A 331 -8.56 23.40 9.39
C GLN A 331 -10.10 23.36 9.38
N SER A 332 -10.68 22.66 10.35
CA SER A 332 -12.12 22.56 10.56
C SER A 332 -12.42 22.42 12.05
N ALA A 333 -13.70 22.29 12.43
CA ALA A 333 -14.09 22.00 13.81
C ALA A 333 -13.87 20.52 14.21
N ASP A 334 -13.62 19.63 13.24
CA ASP A 334 -13.38 18.20 13.49
C ASP A 334 -11.89 17.86 13.40
N ALA A 335 -11.22 17.88 14.56
CA ALA A 335 -9.81 17.55 14.69
C ALA A 335 -9.46 16.12 14.24
N MET A 336 -10.39 15.16 14.34
CA MET A 336 -10.16 13.78 13.91
C MET A 336 -10.09 13.68 12.40
N THR A 337 -11.00 14.34 11.68
CA THR A 337 -10.97 14.40 10.22
C THR A 337 -9.69 15.07 9.72
N ILE A 338 -9.23 16.16 10.35
CA ILE A 338 -7.96 16.84 10.00
C ILE A 338 -6.76 15.89 10.19
N ALA A 339 -6.65 15.27 11.37
CA ALA A 339 -5.54 14.36 11.68
C ALA A 339 -5.53 13.15 10.75
N HIS A 340 -6.69 12.59 10.44
CA HIS A 340 -6.83 11.45 9.54
C HIS A 340 -6.44 11.81 8.10
N HIS A 341 -6.87 12.98 7.59
CA HIS A 341 -6.45 13.46 6.26
C HIS A 341 -4.94 13.67 6.16
N ALA A 342 -4.32 14.25 7.18
CA ALA A 342 -2.87 14.42 7.25
C ALA A 342 -2.13 13.08 7.26
N ALA A 343 -2.59 12.11 8.07
CA ALA A 343 -2.03 10.77 8.12
C ALA A 343 -2.19 10.03 6.79
N ASN A 344 -3.37 10.09 6.17
CA ASN A 344 -3.63 9.49 4.86
C ASN A 344 -2.72 10.08 3.78
N THR A 345 -2.57 11.41 3.76
CA THR A 345 -1.66 12.09 2.84
C THR A 345 -0.22 11.62 3.04
N LEU A 346 0.25 11.60 4.29
CA LEU A 346 1.58 11.13 4.65
C LEU A 346 1.85 9.70 4.14
N PHE A 347 0.97 8.76 4.47
CA PHE A 347 1.16 7.36 4.06
C PHE A 347 0.98 7.14 2.56
N ASN A 348 0.18 7.96 1.87
CA ASN A 348 0.10 7.95 0.40
C ASN A 348 1.43 8.35 -0.23
N ILE A 349 2.04 9.46 0.21
CA ILE A 349 3.31 9.96 -0.34
C ILE A 349 4.52 9.16 0.13
N MET A 350 4.46 8.49 1.28
CA MET A 350 5.50 7.54 1.69
C MET A 350 5.51 6.31 0.77
N ARG A 351 4.35 5.86 0.27
CA ARG A 351 4.27 4.66 -0.58
C ARG A 351 4.45 4.99 -2.06
N GLY A 352 3.86 6.10 -2.55
CA GLY A 352 3.89 6.52 -3.96
C GLY A 352 4.92 7.60 -4.30
N GLY A 353 5.45 8.31 -3.31
CA GLY A 353 6.31 9.47 -3.48
C GLY A 353 5.54 10.79 -3.60
N VAL A 354 6.29 11.89 -3.60
CA VAL A 354 5.79 13.25 -3.87
C VAL A 354 6.79 14.01 -4.73
N PHE A 355 6.33 14.93 -5.57
CA PHE A 355 7.19 15.74 -6.43
C PHE A 355 8.05 16.70 -5.62
N ALA A 356 9.35 16.73 -5.91
CA ALA A 356 10.31 17.41 -5.05
C ALA A 356 10.16 18.94 -5.01
N ASP A 357 9.69 19.56 -6.09
CA ASP A 357 9.68 21.02 -6.26
C ASP A 357 8.59 21.48 -7.25
N GLY A 358 7.34 21.07 -6.99
CA GLY A 358 6.22 21.40 -7.88
C GLY A 358 6.45 20.90 -9.30
N TYR A 359 6.40 21.83 -10.27
CA TYR A 359 6.67 21.55 -11.69
C TYR A 359 8.06 22.00 -12.16
N ARG A 360 8.91 22.47 -11.23
CA ARG A 360 10.28 22.85 -11.51
C ARG A 360 11.18 21.62 -11.49
N LEU A 361 11.96 21.44 -12.54
CA LEU A 361 12.80 20.27 -12.77
C LEU A 361 14.27 20.66 -12.65
N ASP A 362 15.09 19.74 -12.15
CA ASP A 362 16.55 19.84 -12.19
C ASP A 362 17.10 19.13 -13.45
N ALA A 363 17.83 19.88 -14.28
CA ALA A 363 18.37 19.36 -15.53
C ALA A 363 19.47 18.31 -15.32
N ASP A 364 20.20 18.35 -14.20
CA ASP A 364 21.24 17.37 -13.89
C ASP A 364 20.61 16.03 -13.51
N ASP A 365 19.51 16.05 -12.73
CA ASP A 365 18.75 14.83 -12.43
C ASP A 365 18.08 14.25 -13.68
N LEU A 366 17.51 15.09 -14.55
CA LEU A 366 16.97 14.66 -15.84
C LEU A 366 18.05 13.98 -16.69
N ARG A 367 19.27 14.54 -16.75
CA ARG A 367 20.37 13.89 -17.47
C ARG A 367 20.79 12.57 -16.81
N ALA A 368 20.78 12.47 -15.49
CA ALA A 368 21.04 11.21 -14.78
C ALA A 368 19.95 10.16 -15.06
N PHE A 369 18.68 10.56 -15.12
CA PHE A 369 17.58 9.70 -15.55
C PHE A 369 17.77 9.21 -16.98
N MET A 370 18.12 10.10 -17.91
CA MET A 370 18.38 9.73 -19.31
C MET A 370 19.58 8.79 -19.44
N ALA A 371 20.64 9.01 -18.66
CA ALA A 371 21.81 8.13 -18.63
C ALA A 371 21.48 6.72 -18.09
N GLU A 372 20.52 6.60 -17.17
CA GLU A 372 20.05 5.32 -16.65
C GLU A 372 19.12 4.60 -17.64
N ARG A 373 18.21 5.35 -18.29
CA ARG A 373 17.19 4.81 -19.19
C ARG A 373 17.72 4.50 -20.59
N SER A 374 18.43 5.44 -21.20
CA SER A 374 18.94 5.35 -22.57
C SER A 374 20.20 6.22 -22.74
N PRO A 375 21.39 5.72 -22.31
CA PRO A 375 22.66 6.42 -22.47
C PRO A 375 22.93 6.86 -23.92
N HIS A 376 22.54 6.02 -24.89
CA HIS A 376 22.71 6.32 -26.32
C HIS A 376 21.92 7.55 -26.75
N LEU A 377 20.66 7.68 -26.31
CA LEU A 377 19.82 8.83 -26.63
C LEU A 377 20.39 10.14 -26.03
N LEU A 378 20.91 10.06 -24.80
CA LEU A 378 21.58 11.18 -24.14
C LEU A 378 22.79 11.66 -24.95
N ASP A 379 23.61 10.73 -25.46
CA ASP A 379 24.77 11.05 -26.29
C ASP A 379 24.37 11.59 -27.68
N GLN A 380 23.43 10.94 -28.36
CA GLN A 380 22.96 11.31 -29.69
C GLN A 380 22.33 12.71 -29.69
N HIS A 381 21.61 13.07 -28.62
CA HIS A 381 20.94 14.36 -28.47
C HIS A 381 21.61 15.24 -27.41
N ARG A 382 22.93 15.11 -27.20
CA ARG A 382 23.70 15.90 -26.23
C ARG A 382 23.43 17.40 -26.35
N ALA A 383 23.31 17.91 -27.57
CA ALA A 383 23.00 19.32 -27.82
C ALA A 383 21.65 19.72 -27.19
N PHE A 384 20.59 18.90 -27.29
CA PHE A 384 19.30 19.18 -26.67
C PHE A 384 19.45 19.39 -25.15
N PHE A 385 20.13 18.46 -24.48
CA PHE A 385 20.30 18.50 -23.02
C PHE A 385 21.24 19.60 -22.55
N MET A 386 22.29 19.93 -23.31
CA MET A 386 23.22 21.02 -23.00
C MET A 386 22.58 22.42 -23.07
N HIS A 387 21.54 22.59 -23.90
CA HIS A 387 20.80 23.86 -24.01
C HIS A 387 19.63 23.97 -23.03
N LEU A 388 19.41 22.96 -22.16
CA LEU A 388 18.44 23.08 -21.08
C LEU A 388 19.03 23.97 -19.97
N PRO A 389 18.26 24.95 -19.44
CA PRO A 389 18.70 25.68 -18.27
C PRO A 389 18.75 24.72 -17.07
N ARG A 390 19.61 25.03 -16.08
CA ARG A 390 19.81 24.18 -14.88
C ARG A 390 18.49 23.85 -14.17
N GLN A 391 17.59 24.83 -14.10
CA GLN A 391 16.22 24.69 -13.61
C GLN A 391 15.28 25.01 -14.77
N LEU A 392 14.28 24.16 -15.00
CA LEU A 392 13.31 24.32 -16.09
C LEU A 392 11.91 23.89 -15.67
N GLU A 393 10.90 24.48 -16.29
CA GLU A 393 9.51 24.09 -16.07
C GLU A 393 9.14 22.84 -16.87
N LEU A 394 8.33 21.94 -16.28
CA LEU A 394 7.81 20.73 -16.94
C LEU A 394 7.18 21.02 -18.30
N ARG A 395 6.37 22.07 -18.39
CA ARG A 395 5.70 22.47 -19.63
C ARG A 395 6.70 22.83 -20.74
N ASP A 396 7.80 23.48 -20.38
CA ASP A 396 8.84 23.84 -21.34
C ASP A 396 9.63 22.62 -21.82
N LEU A 397 9.93 21.67 -20.92
CA LEU A 397 10.53 20.39 -21.28
C LEU A 397 9.65 19.63 -22.28
N ARG A 398 8.36 19.45 -21.97
CA ARG A 398 7.41 18.76 -22.85
C ARG A 398 7.27 19.43 -24.21
N ARG A 399 7.15 20.77 -24.24
CA ARG A 399 7.06 21.54 -25.49
C ARG A 399 8.31 21.33 -26.35
N LYS A 400 9.51 21.43 -25.75
CA LYS A 400 10.79 21.23 -26.46
C LYS A 400 10.92 19.79 -26.97
N ALA A 401 10.56 18.80 -26.16
CA ALA A 401 10.62 17.39 -26.56
C ALA A 401 9.64 17.08 -27.70
N THR A 402 8.39 17.55 -27.60
CA THR A 402 7.38 17.47 -28.67
C THR A 402 7.86 18.13 -29.97
N ALA A 403 8.44 19.33 -29.89
CA ALA A 403 8.90 20.07 -31.07
C ALA A 403 10.12 19.42 -31.76
N SER A 404 10.82 18.51 -31.10
CA SER A 404 11.95 17.78 -31.69
C SER A 404 11.52 16.80 -32.78
N GLY A 405 10.27 16.32 -32.73
CA GLY A 405 9.76 15.27 -33.63
C GLY A 405 10.36 13.88 -33.40
N LEU A 406 11.11 13.68 -32.31
CA LEU A 406 11.80 12.43 -31.97
C LEU A 406 11.00 11.64 -30.93
N PRO A 407 10.42 10.47 -31.29
CA PRO A 407 9.53 9.72 -30.40
C PRO A 407 10.18 9.27 -29.08
N ASP A 408 11.42 8.79 -29.09
CA ASP A 408 12.12 8.37 -27.87
C ASP A 408 12.39 9.54 -26.91
N LEU A 409 12.78 10.69 -27.45
CA LEU A 409 13.00 11.89 -26.65
C LEU A 409 11.70 12.40 -26.04
N GLU A 410 10.63 12.44 -26.83
CA GLU A 410 9.30 12.79 -26.34
C GLU A 410 8.82 11.83 -25.25
N ARG A 411 8.95 10.52 -25.47
CA ARG A 411 8.58 9.47 -24.53
C ARG A 411 9.28 9.64 -23.19
N LEU A 412 10.62 9.65 -23.19
CA LEU A 412 11.39 9.72 -21.94
C LEU A 412 11.24 11.06 -21.22
N CYS A 413 11.13 12.19 -21.95
CA CYS A 413 10.85 13.48 -21.31
C CYS A 413 9.45 13.53 -20.68
N THR A 414 8.47 12.84 -21.28
CA THR A 414 7.13 12.72 -20.71
C THR A 414 7.09 11.73 -19.54
N GLU A 415 7.82 10.62 -19.57
CA GLU A 415 7.88 9.64 -18.47
C GLU A 415 8.64 10.13 -17.22
N TYR A 416 9.42 11.19 -17.32
CA TYR A 416 10.23 11.69 -16.21
C TYR A 416 9.37 12.22 -15.06
N LEU A 417 9.48 11.56 -13.89
CA LEU A 417 8.78 11.93 -12.65
C LEU A 417 9.82 12.20 -11.55
N PRO A 418 10.06 13.46 -11.14
CA PRO A 418 11.03 13.84 -10.10
C PRO A 418 10.49 13.59 -8.69
N LEU A 419 10.10 12.35 -8.41
CA LEU A 419 9.53 11.93 -7.13
C LEU A 419 10.61 11.69 -6.07
N THR A 420 10.28 11.98 -4.82
CA THR A 420 11.09 11.70 -3.62
C THR A 420 10.22 11.01 -2.57
N PHE A 421 10.81 10.63 -1.43
CA PHE A 421 10.13 10.18 -0.21
C PHE A 421 9.44 8.81 -0.29
N SER A 422 9.28 8.24 -1.49
CA SER A 422 8.72 6.90 -1.67
C SER A 422 9.61 5.81 -1.08
N ARG A 423 8.97 4.74 -0.61
CA ARG A 423 9.59 3.51 -0.10
C ARG A 423 8.60 2.34 -0.19
N ARG A 424 9.12 1.12 -0.28
CA ARG A 424 8.29 -0.08 -0.14
C ARG A 424 7.73 -0.21 1.28
N HIS A 425 6.51 -0.72 1.38
CA HIS A 425 5.74 -0.82 2.62
C HIS A 425 6.01 -2.12 3.41
N GLY A 426 7.29 -2.47 3.54
CA GLY A 426 7.73 -3.55 4.42
C GLY A 426 7.84 -3.10 5.87
N ASP A 427 7.43 -3.96 6.81
CA ASP A 427 7.46 -3.71 8.25
C ASP A 427 7.28 -5.04 9.03
N PRO A 428 7.46 -5.08 10.37
CA PRO A 428 7.32 -6.29 11.19
C PRO A 428 5.98 -7.04 11.07
N SER A 429 4.91 -6.38 10.65
CA SER A 429 3.59 -6.98 10.39
C SER A 429 3.37 -7.38 8.92
N ARG A 430 4.31 -7.02 8.05
CA ARG A 430 4.40 -7.37 6.62
C ARG A 430 5.80 -7.92 6.28
N PRO A 431 6.30 -8.97 6.97
CA PRO A 431 7.71 -9.38 6.92
C PRO A 431 8.16 -9.97 5.56
N TRP A 432 7.22 -10.34 4.70
CA TRP A 432 7.47 -10.77 3.32
C TRP A 432 7.87 -9.61 2.40
N ASN A 433 7.53 -8.38 2.75
CA ASN A 433 7.92 -7.18 2.00
C ASN A 433 9.27 -6.66 2.51
N ARG A 434 10.31 -6.75 1.67
CA ARG A 434 11.57 -6.04 1.92
C ARG A 434 11.38 -4.54 1.66
N PHE A 435 11.96 -3.71 2.51
CA PHE A 435 11.98 -2.26 2.33
C PHE A 435 13.39 -1.69 2.39
N LYS A 436 13.59 -0.59 1.67
CA LYS A 436 14.77 0.25 1.72
C LYS A 436 14.32 1.71 1.57
N ILE A 437 14.71 2.57 2.51
CA ILE A 437 14.49 4.02 2.46
C ILE A 437 15.72 4.65 1.82
N ASN A 438 15.58 5.05 0.57
CA ASN A 438 16.69 5.56 -0.24
C ASN A 438 16.38 6.96 -0.74
N ILE A 439 16.15 7.88 0.20
CA ILE A 439 15.65 9.23 -0.08
C ILE A 439 16.73 10.31 0.06
N ARG A 440 17.95 9.93 0.46
CA ARG A 440 19.12 10.79 0.52
C ARG A 440 20.33 10.14 -0.15
N THR A 441 21.17 10.94 -0.76
CA THR A 441 22.49 10.57 -1.25
C THR A 441 23.51 10.52 -0.10
N HIS A 442 24.70 9.98 -0.35
CA HIS A 442 25.77 9.90 0.67
C HIS A 442 26.19 11.28 1.20
N ASP A 443 26.08 12.34 0.39
CA ASP A 443 26.35 13.73 0.77
C ASP A 443 25.15 14.43 1.43
N GLY A 444 24.08 13.70 1.77
CA GLY A 444 22.90 14.19 2.51
C GLY A 444 21.86 14.91 1.65
N ARG A 445 22.11 15.14 0.36
CA ARG A 445 21.13 15.72 -0.58
C ARG A 445 19.94 14.79 -0.79
N ARG A 446 18.79 15.36 -1.12
CA ARG A 446 17.58 14.61 -1.46
C ARG A 446 17.81 13.79 -2.73
N ARG A 447 17.40 12.52 -2.73
CA ARG A 447 17.46 11.64 -3.89
C ARG A 447 16.10 11.58 -4.57
N LEU A 448 16.07 11.83 -5.89
CA LEU A 448 14.86 11.68 -6.70
C LEU A 448 14.80 10.25 -7.22
N THR A 449 13.91 9.45 -6.63
CA THR A 449 13.75 8.04 -6.98
C THR A 449 12.39 7.53 -6.51
N TYR A 450 11.89 6.53 -7.22
CA TYR A 450 10.73 5.75 -6.81
C TYR A 450 10.87 4.29 -7.23
N GLU A 451 10.24 3.42 -6.45
CA GLU A 451 10.07 2.00 -6.74
C GLU A 451 8.79 1.49 -6.08
N GLY A 452 8.11 0.54 -6.72
CA GLY A 452 6.93 -0.06 -6.13
C GLY A 452 6.22 -1.03 -7.07
N ASN A 453 5.39 -1.88 -6.47
CA ASN A 453 4.54 -2.78 -7.23
C ASN A 453 3.53 -1.97 -8.04
N TRP A 454 3.17 -2.48 -9.22
CA TRP A 454 2.34 -1.80 -10.22
C TRP A 454 1.08 -1.15 -9.64
N ARG A 455 0.22 -1.96 -9.04
CA ARG A 455 -1.05 -1.53 -8.45
C ARG A 455 -0.84 -0.49 -7.35
N ASP A 456 0.12 -0.70 -6.46
CA ASP A 456 0.35 0.20 -5.33
C ASP A 456 0.72 1.61 -5.81
N LEU A 457 1.68 1.74 -6.72
CA LEU A 457 2.13 3.04 -7.23
C LEU A 457 1.02 3.79 -7.96
N PHE A 458 0.37 3.16 -8.94
CA PHE A 458 -0.68 3.84 -9.72
C PHE A 458 -1.91 4.20 -8.89
N GLN A 459 -2.23 3.40 -7.86
CA GLN A 459 -3.25 3.78 -6.90
C GLN A 459 -2.86 5.00 -6.07
N ASN A 460 -1.60 5.10 -5.60
CA ASN A 460 -1.16 6.28 -4.84
C ASN A 460 -1.02 7.53 -5.71
N TRP A 461 -0.70 7.33 -7.00
CA TRP A 461 -0.56 8.40 -7.97
C TRP A 461 -1.88 9.00 -8.42
N GLU A 462 -3.00 8.30 -8.27
CA GLU A 462 -4.33 8.85 -8.58
C GLU A 462 -4.61 10.15 -7.77
N PRO A 463 -4.68 10.16 -6.42
CA PRO A 463 -4.87 11.41 -5.68
C PRO A 463 -3.66 12.36 -5.79
N LEU A 464 -2.44 11.84 -5.97
CA LEU A 464 -1.26 12.71 -6.20
C LEU A 464 -1.40 13.49 -7.51
N GLY A 465 -2.00 12.89 -8.54
CA GLY A 465 -2.30 13.53 -9.81
C GLY A 465 -3.33 14.66 -9.67
N TYR A 466 -4.21 14.61 -8.66
CA TYR A 466 -5.12 15.74 -8.36
C TYR A 466 -4.38 16.90 -7.69
N ALA A 467 -3.39 16.61 -6.83
CA ALA A 467 -2.53 17.63 -6.23
C ALA A 467 -1.54 18.22 -7.24
N PHE A 468 -1.11 17.45 -8.24
CA PHE A 468 -0.18 17.87 -9.30
C PHE A 468 -0.68 17.52 -10.72
N PRO A 469 -1.77 18.16 -11.19
CA PRO A 469 -2.44 17.79 -12.44
C PRO A 469 -1.55 17.76 -13.68
N SER A 470 -0.55 18.62 -13.78
CA SER A 470 0.31 18.65 -14.98
C SER A 470 1.15 17.36 -15.15
N PHE A 471 1.29 16.52 -14.11
CA PHE A 471 1.95 15.22 -14.22
C PHE A 471 1.03 14.05 -14.61
N LEU A 472 -0.30 14.25 -14.72
CA LEU A 472 -1.24 13.18 -15.11
C LEU A 472 -0.86 12.51 -16.44
N GLU A 473 -0.50 13.31 -17.46
CA GLU A 473 -0.02 12.79 -18.74
C GLU A 473 1.26 11.95 -18.58
N SER A 474 2.17 12.33 -17.69
CA SER A 474 3.39 11.56 -17.38
C SER A 474 3.06 10.22 -16.75
N MET A 475 2.09 10.19 -15.83
CA MET A 475 1.63 8.96 -15.18
C MET A 475 0.95 8.02 -16.18
N VAL A 476 0.10 8.56 -17.07
CA VAL A 476 -0.52 7.80 -18.17
C VAL A 476 0.54 7.25 -19.14
N ALA A 477 1.52 8.08 -19.52
CA ALA A 477 2.59 7.65 -20.41
C ALA A 477 3.43 6.54 -19.78
N LEU A 478 3.84 6.68 -18.52
CA LEU A 478 4.60 5.64 -17.82
C LEU A 478 3.80 4.34 -17.70
N PHE A 479 2.51 4.42 -17.36
CA PHE A 479 1.61 3.26 -17.33
C PHE A 479 1.61 2.55 -18.67
N LEU A 480 1.27 3.28 -19.74
CA LEU A 480 1.09 2.70 -21.06
C LEU A 480 2.41 2.18 -21.65
N ASN A 481 3.51 2.91 -21.51
CA ASN A 481 4.81 2.46 -22.02
C ASN A 481 5.35 1.24 -21.29
N ALA A 482 4.89 1.02 -20.05
CA ALA A 482 5.21 -0.16 -19.28
C ALA A 482 4.29 -1.37 -19.56
N THR A 483 3.30 -1.27 -20.46
CA THR A 483 2.46 -2.43 -20.84
C THR A 483 3.04 -3.22 -22.02
N THR A 484 2.79 -4.53 -22.04
CA THR A 484 3.25 -5.46 -23.07
C THR A 484 2.40 -5.40 -24.34
N ALA A 485 2.89 -5.92 -25.47
CA ALA A 485 2.13 -5.96 -26.73
C ALA A 485 0.98 -6.99 -26.71
N ASP A 486 1.01 -7.94 -25.78
CA ASP A 486 -0.09 -8.88 -25.51
C ASP A 486 -1.08 -8.38 -24.45
N GLY A 487 -0.94 -7.13 -23.98
CA GLY A 487 -1.97 -6.43 -23.20
C GLY A 487 -1.90 -6.61 -21.68
N TYR A 488 -0.71 -6.85 -21.14
CA TYR A 488 -0.44 -6.98 -19.71
C TYR A 488 0.69 -6.04 -19.26
N ASN A 489 1.31 -6.31 -18.11
CA ASN A 489 2.37 -5.49 -17.54
C ASN A 489 3.31 -6.31 -16.63
N PRO A 490 4.56 -5.86 -16.42
CA PRO A 490 5.45 -6.40 -15.40
C PRO A 490 5.01 -5.98 -13.99
N TYR A 491 5.33 -6.77 -12.97
CA TYR A 491 4.78 -6.56 -11.62
C TYR A 491 5.28 -5.30 -10.90
N ARG A 492 6.45 -4.76 -11.29
CA ARG A 492 7.10 -3.64 -10.60
C ARG A 492 7.59 -2.55 -11.55
N LEU A 493 7.49 -1.31 -11.08
CA LEU A 493 8.05 -0.11 -11.69
C LEU A 493 9.07 0.53 -10.77
N ALA A 494 10.08 1.15 -11.37
CA ALA A 494 11.08 1.99 -10.72
C ALA A 494 11.48 3.15 -11.64
N ARG A 495 12.21 4.13 -11.10
CA ARG A 495 12.79 5.22 -11.91
C ARG A 495 13.62 4.69 -13.10
N SER A 496 14.30 3.56 -12.89
CA SER A 496 15.10 2.86 -13.91
C SER A 496 14.27 2.17 -14.99
N GLY A 497 12.95 2.03 -14.84
CA GLY A 497 12.08 1.33 -15.78
C GLY A 497 11.26 0.23 -15.10
N VAL A 498 11.27 -0.98 -15.68
CA VAL A 498 10.41 -2.09 -15.25
C VAL A 498 11.21 -3.28 -14.75
N GLU A 499 10.62 -4.05 -13.83
CA GLU A 499 11.13 -5.34 -13.36
C GLU A 499 10.02 -6.40 -13.42
N TRP A 500 10.34 -7.58 -13.93
CA TRP A 500 9.47 -8.77 -13.92
C TRP A 500 9.96 -9.81 -12.91
N GLU A 501 9.11 -10.76 -12.59
CA GLU A 501 9.47 -11.90 -11.74
C GLU A 501 10.24 -12.94 -12.59
N VAL A 502 11.19 -13.62 -11.97
CA VAL A 502 11.99 -14.67 -12.60
C VAL A 502 11.75 -15.96 -11.79
N PRO A 503 11.62 -17.14 -12.42
CA PRO A 503 11.47 -18.39 -11.69
C PRO A 503 12.65 -18.66 -10.74
N GLU A 504 12.37 -19.05 -9.50
CA GLU A 504 13.37 -19.50 -8.52
C GLU A 504 13.00 -20.93 -8.08
N PRO A 505 13.62 -21.99 -8.66
CA PRO A 505 13.20 -23.38 -8.42
C PRO A 505 13.17 -23.83 -6.96
N GLU A 506 14.05 -23.26 -6.13
CA GLU A 506 14.16 -23.56 -4.69
C GLU A 506 13.20 -22.71 -3.82
N ASN A 507 12.47 -21.77 -4.41
CA ASN A 507 11.53 -20.89 -3.71
C ASN A 507 10.10 -21.19 -4.14
N PRO A 508 9.31 -21.94 -3.35
CA PRO A 508 7.94 -22.30 -3.71
C PRO A 508 6.97 -21.10 -3.78
N TRP A 509 7.41 -19.91 -3.35
CA TRP A 509 6.65 -18.66 -3.44
C TRP A 509 7.01 -17.83 -4.67
N ALA A 510 8.06 -18.19 -5.42
CA ALA A 510 8.46 -17.52 -6.65
C ALA A 510 7.72 -18.14 -7.85
N ASN A 511 6.69 -17.45 -8.31
CA ASN A 511 5.97 -17.83 -9.52
C ASN A 511 6.16 -16.74 -10.58
N ILE A 512 5.61 -16.89 -11.78
CA ILE A 512 5.47 -15.81 -12.77
C ILE A 512 4.02 -15.71 -13.25
N GLY A 513 3.64 -14.55 -13.81
CA GLY A 513 2.34 -14.38 -14.46
C GLY A 513 1.90 -12.91 -14.52
N TYR A 514 0.65 -12.69 -14.90
CA TYR A 514 0.06 -11.37 -15.03
C TYR A 514 -1.24 -11.25 -14.23
N TRP A 515 -1.34 -10.25 -13.36
CA TRP A 515 -2.59 -9.97 -12.63
C TRP A 515 -3.60 -9.31 -13.57
N SER A 516 -4.82 -9.86 -13.62
CA SER A 516 -5.82 -9.43 -14.61
C SER A 516 -6.40 -8.04 -14.34
N ASP A 517 -6.45 -7.59 -13.09
CA ASP A 517 -6.98 -6.28 -12.69
C ASP A 517 -6.03 -5.12 -12.99
N HIS A 518 -4.73 -5.40 -13.17
CA HIS A 518 -3.68 -4.38 -13.29
C HIS A 518 -3.86 -3.35 -14.41
N GLN A 519 -4.66 -3.65 -15.45
CA GLN A 519 -4.76 -2.76 -16.62
C GLN A 519 -5.90 -1.76 -16.50
N ILE A 520 -7.12 -2.26 -16.43
CA ILE A 520 -8.30 -1.50 -16.86
C ILE A 520 -8.61 -0.37 -15.89
N ILE A 521 -8.90 -0.69 -14.63
CA ILE A 521 -9.40 0.32 -13.70
C ILE A 521 -8.34 1.34 -13.31
N TYR A 522 -7.10 0.92 -13.09
CA TYR A 522 -6.02 1.81 -12.66
C TYR A 522 -5.63 2.80 -13.77
N LEU A 523 -5.54 2.35 -15.02
CA LEU A 523 -5.36 3.25 -16.16
C LEU A 523 -6.55 4.19 -16.32
N LEU A 524 -7.78 3.65 -16.25
CA LEU A 524 -8.99 4.41 -16.46
C LEU A 524 -9.10 5.60 -15.49
N LYS A 525 -8.75 5.43 -14.21
CA LYS A 525 -8.77 6.56 -13.26
C LYS A 525 -7.81 7.68 -13.67
N LEU A 526 -6.62 7.35 -14.18
CA LEU A 526 -5.67 8.35 -14.68
C LEU A 526 -6.15 9.02 -15.98
N LEU A 527 -6.79 8.26 -16.88
CA LEU A 527 -7.36 8.80 -18.10
C LEU A 527 -8.55 9.74 -17.81
N GLU A 528 -9.46 9.35 -16.91
CA GLU A 528 -10.58 10.17 -16.45
C GLU A 528 -10.08 11.45 -15.77
N ALA A 529 -9.08 11.35 -14.89
CA ALA A 529 -8.45 12.53 -14.29
C ALA A 529 -7.83 13.43 -15.37
N THR A 530 -7.06 12.87 -16.31
CA THR A 530 -6.45 13.65 -17.41
C THR A 530 -7.51 14.42 -18.20
N GLU A 531 -8.62 13.79 -18.57
CA GLU A 531 -9.67 14.44 -19.37
C GLU A 531 -10.46 15.48 -18.56
N ARG A 532 -10.60 15.30 -17.24
CA ARG A 532 -11.22 16.30 -16.33
C ARG A 532 -10.38 17.57 -16.25
N PHE A 533 -9.06 17.44 -16.06
CA PHE A 533 -8.15 18.57 -15.89
C PHE A 533 -7.72 19.21 -17.23
N GLU A 534 -7.49 18.41 -18.27
CA GLU A 534 -7.02 18.84 -19.58
C GLU A 534 -7.91 18.27 -20.72
N PRO A 535 -9.16 18.75 -20.85
CA PRO A 535 -10.11 18.21 -21.83
C PRO A 535 -9.57 18.29 -23.26
N GLY A 536 -9.73 17.18 -24.00
CA GLY A 536 -9.25 17.01 -25.37
C GLY A 536 -7.76 16.67 -25.49
N ARG A 537 -6.98 16.67 -24.39
CA ARG A 537 -5.54 16.35 -24.43
C ARG A 537 -5.31 14.94 -24.98
N LEU A 538 -6.03 13.95 -24.48
CA LEU A 538 -5.91 12.55 -24.91
C LEU A 538 -6.25 12.40 -26.40
N SER A 539 -7.27 13.11 -26.90
CA SER A 539 -7.64 13.08 -28.33
C SER A 539 -6.49 13.51 -29.24
N THR A 540 -5.62 14.43 -28.80
CA THR A 540 -4.43 14.86 -29.56
C THR A 540 -3.34 13.78 -29.66
N LEU A 541 -3.37 12.78 -28.78
CA LEU A 541 -2.37 11.71 -28.69
C LEU A 541 -2.82 10.43 -29.40
N LEU A 542 -4.09 10.32 -29.82
CA LEU A 542 -4.67 9.10 -30.40
C LEU A 542 -3.92 8.54 -31.60
N ASN A 543 -3.35 9.38 -32.46
CA ASN A 543 -2.54 8.96 -33.61
C ASN A 543 -1.04 9.26 -33.45
N ARG A 544 -0.64 9.83 -32.30
CA ARG A 544 0.74 10.23 -32.07
C ARG A 544 1.56 9.02 -31.64
N ARG A 545 2.53 8.61 -32.48
CA ARG A 545 3.37 7.44 -32.25
C ARG A 545 4.55 7.77 -31.35
N CYS A 546 4.29 7.92 -30.05
CA CYS A 546 5.28 8.17 -29.01
C CYS A 546 5.18 7.20 -27.83
N TYR A 547 4.33 6.17 -27.93
CA TYR A 547 4.23 5.10 -26.94
C TYR A 547 5.05 3.88 -27.35
N SER A 548 5.37 3.00 -26.41
CA SER A 548 6.14 1.77 -26.62
C SER A 548 5.49 0.58 -25.93
N HIS A 549 6.02 -0.62 -26.14
CA HIS A 549 5.65 -1.83 -25.40
C HIS A 549 6.87 -2.39 -24.66
N VAL A 550 6.65 -2.93 -23.48
CA VAL A 550 7.67 -3.74 -22.78
C VAL A 550 7.74 -5.11 -23.41
N ASP A 551 8.95 -5.63 -23.50
CA ASP A 551 9.26 -6.98 -23.96
C ASP A 551 9.53 -7.87 -22.75
N VAL A 552 8.48 -8.39 -22.14
CA VAL A 552 8.58 -9.31 -21.00
C VAL A 552 8.82 -10.73 -21.54
N PRO A 553 9.76 -11.52 -20.99
CA PRO A 553 10.07 -12.89 -21.45
C PRO A 553 9.02 -13.92 -21.00
N TYR A 554 7.75 -13.55 -20.96
CA TYR A 554 6.66 -14.46 -20.64
C TYR A 554 5.98 -14.89 -21.95
N ARG A 555 5.61 -16.17 -22.04
CA ARG A 555 4.86 -16.71 -23.18
C ARG A 555 3.59 -17.36 -22.67
N ILE A 556 2.45 -16.75 -23.02
CA ILE A 556 1.15 -17.38 -22.81
C ILE A 556 1.05 -18.54 -23.80
N LYS A 557 0.77 -19.75 -23.29
CA LYS A 557 0.72 -20.97 -24.08
C LYS A 557 -0.40 -20.95 -25.15
N PRO A 558 -0.35 -21.88 -26.12
CA PRO A 558 -1.44 -22.16 -27.06
C PRO A 558 -2.77 -22.41 -26.34
N TYR A 559 -3.89 -22.01 -26.93
CA TYR A 559 -5.22 -22.08 -26.30
C TYR A 559 -5.60 -23.51 -25.90
N ALA A 560 -5.24 -24.50 -26.73
CA ALA A 560 -5.45 -25.91 -26.39
C ALA A 560 -4.75 -26.33 -25.08
N ALA A 561 -3.58 -25.77 -24.78
CA ALA A 561 -2.88 -26.02 -23.52
C ALA A 561 -3.56 -25.30 -22.34
N LEU A 562 -4.09 -24.10 -22.55
CA LEU A 562 -4.89 -23.38 -21.54
C LEU A 562 -6.16 -24.16 -21.18
N LEU A 563 -6.80 -24.81 -22.16
CA LEU A 563 -7.96 -25.66 -21.91
C LEU A 563 -7.59 -26.96 -21.17
N ALA A 564 -6.41 -27.52 -21.48
CA ALA A 564 -5.94 -28.76 -20.88
C ALA A 564 -5.51 -28.59 -19.41
N ASP A 565 -4.77 -27.52 -19.10
CA ASP A 565 -4.43 -27.13 -17.74
C ASP A 565 -4.44 -25.61 -17.60
N PRO A 566 -5.56 -25.03 -17.10
CA PRO A 566 -5.67 -23.59 -16.96
C PRO A 566 -4.88 -23.03 -15.77
N THR A 567 -4.22 -23.87 -14.99
CA THR A 567 -3.33 -23.47 -13.89
C THR A 567 -1.87 -23.32 -14.31
N ASP A 568 -1.49 -23.86 -15.48
CA ASP A 568 -0.16 -23.83 -16.06
C ASP A 568 -0.20 -23.27 -17.50
N THR A 569 -0.23 -21.94 -17.60
CA THR A 569 -0.58 -21.22 -18.83
C THR A 569 0.52 -20.28 -19.34
N ILE A 570 1.57 -20.02 -18.55
CA ILE A 570 2.65 -19.08 -18.90
C ILE A 570 4.00 -19.72 -18.61
N VAL A 571 4.87 -19.74 -19.63
CA VAL A 571 6.27 -20.18 -19.48
C VAL A 571 7.22 -18.98 -19.53
N PHE A 572 8.37 -19.12 -18.85
CA PHE A 572 9.46 -18.16 -18.92
C PHE A 572 10.39 -18.48 -20.10
N ASP A 573 10.54 -17.54 -21.02
CA ASP A 573 11.39 -17.66 -22.20
C ASP A 573 12.82 -17.20 -21.87
N MET A 574 13.65 -18.16 -21.45
CA MET A 574 15.06 -17.92 -21.07
C MET A 574 15.90 -17.36 -22.22
N GLU A 575 15.61 -17.74 -23.47
CA GLU A 575 16.33 -17.22 -24.62
C GLU A 575 15.98 -15.74 -24.83
N ARG A 576 14.70 -15.39 -24.74
CA ARG A 576 14.27 -13.99 -24.80
C ARG A 576 14.87 -13.15 -23.68
N GLU A 577 14.91 -13.66 -22.45
CA GLU A 577 15.53 -12.96 -21.32
C GLU A 577 16.99 -12.62 -21.64
N ARG A 578 17.77 -13.59 -22.11
CA ARG A 578 19.17 -13.37 -22.49
C ARG A 578 19.32 -12.30 -23.59
N LEU A 579 18.42 -12.28 -24.57
CA LEU A 579 18.40 -11.25 -25.63
C LEU A 579 18.03 -9.86 -25.08
N ILE A 580 17.12 -9.80 -24.12
CA ILE A 580 16.78 -8.55 -23.42
C ILE A 580 17.99 -8.06 -22.61
N GLU A 581 18.63 -8.92 -21.82
CA GLU A 581 19.83 -8.58 -21.03
C GLU A 581 20.96 -8.03 -21.91
N GLN A 582 21.20 -8.65 -23.08
CA GLN A 582 22.17 -8.16 -24.06
C GLN A 582 21.84 -6.75 -24.56
N ARG A 583 20.55 -6.47 -24.84
CA ARG A 583 20.11 -5.13 -25.23
C ARG A 583 20.22 -4.13 -24.09
N VAL A 584 19.92 -4.54 -22.86
CA VAL A 584 20.06 -3.70 -21.67
C VAL A 584 21.52 -3.31 -21.45
N ALA A 585 22.44 -4.26 -21.56
CA ALA A 585 23.88 -4.00 -21.47
C ALA A 585 24.37 -3.03 -22.57
N ALA A 586 23.78 -3.09 -23.77
CA ALA A 586 24.17 -2.23 -24.89
C ALA A 586 23.51 -0.84 -24.89
N ARG A 587 22.28 -0.71 -24.37
CA ARG A 587 21.41 0.46 -24.60
C ARG A 587 20.78 1.05 -23.34
N GLY A 588 21.06 0.51 -22.16
CA GLY A 588 20.39 0.90 -20.92
C GLY A 588 19.01 0.26 -20.78
N ALA A 589 18.21 0.74 -19.82
CA ALA A 589 16.94 0.11 -19.47
C ALA A 589 15.90 0.04 -20.61
N ASP A 590 15.94 0.96 -21.59
CA ASP A 590 15.09 0.89 -22.78
C ASP A 590 15.39 -0.34 -23.67
N GLY A 591 16.48 -1.07 -23.42
CA GLY A 591 16.71 -2.41 -23.98
C GLY A 591 15.63 -3.44 -23.61
N LYS A 592 14.82 -3.17 -22.57
CA LYS A 592 13.65 -3.96 -22.16
C LYS A 592 12.40 -3.68 -23.00
N LEU A 593 12.44 -2.73 -23.94
CA LEU A 593 11.31 -2.41 -24.80
C LEU A 593 11.30 -3.29 -26.05
N LEU A 594 10.11 -3.50 -26.61
CA LEU A 594 9.91 -4.27 -27.84
C LEU A 594 10.61 -3.56 -29.01
N PRO A 595 11.53 -4.24 -29.70
CA PRO A 595 12.25 -3.64 -30.81
C PRO A 595 11.40 -3.69 -32.09
N GLY A 596 11.56 -2.69 -32.95
CA GLY A 596 11.03 -2.69 -34.31
C GLY A 596 11.90 -3.49 -35.28
N PRO A 597 11.49 -3.60 -36.56
CA PRO A 597 12.27 -4.25 -37.61
C PRO A 597 13.66 -3.64 -37.85
N ASP A 598 13.84 -2.36 -37.53
CA ASP A 598 15.11 -1.63 -37.58
C ASP A 598 15.98 -1.82 -36.32
N GLY A 599 15.46 -2.59 -35.35
CA GLY A 599 16.08 -2.84 -34.07
C GLY A 599 15.96 -1.69 -33.07
N HIS A 600 15.34 -0.55 -33.39
CA HIS A 600 15.08 0.55 -32.44
C HIS A 600 13.81 0.29 -31.61
N VAL A 601 13.48 1.15 -30.65
CA VAL A 601 12.23 1.01 -29.88
C VAL A 601 11.04 1.13 -30.82
N PHE A 602 10.12 0.17 -30.78
CA PHE A 602 8.95 0.21 -31.63
C PHE A 602 7.91 1.18 -31.07
N HIS A 603 7.48 2.16 -31.88
CA HIS A 603 6.54 3.19 -31.44
C HIS A 603 5.13 3.02 -32.00
N VAL A 604 4.15 3.07 -31.08
CA VAL A 604 2.72 2.99 -31.37
C VAL A 604 1.98 4.19 -30.80
N SER A 605 0.70 4.33 -31.16
CA SER A 605 -0.16 5.44 -30.75
C SER A 605 -0.94 5.13 -29.47
N LEU A 606 -1.49 6.18 -28.83
CA LEU A 606 -2.40 5.99 -27.68
C LEU A 606 -3.60 5.11 -28.07
N ALA A 607 -4.16 5.28 -29.27
CA ALA A 607 -5.27 4.47 -29.75
C ALA A 607 -4.94 2.98 -29.75
N GLU A 608 -3.78 2.61 -30.28
CA GLU A 608 -3.34 1.22 -30.30
C GLU A 608 -3.14 0.66 -28.90
N LYS A 609 -2.52 1.42 -27.99
CA LYS A 609 -2.34 1.01 -26.60
C LYS A 609 -3.67 0.71 -25.91
N LEU A 610 -4.67 1.58 -26.07
CA LEU A 610 -6.00 1.40 -25.48
C LEU A 610 -6.74 0.19 -26.08
N LEU A 611 -6.62 -0.02 -27.40
CA LEU A 611 -7.23 -1.15 -28.09
C LEU A 611 -6.58 -2.49 -27.72
N VAL A 612 -5.24 -2.55 -27.61
CA VAL A 612 -4.53 -3.77 -27.19
C VAL A 612 -4.99 -4.24 -25.81
N LEU A 613 -5.11 -3.33 -24.84
CA LEU A 613 -5.58 -3.66 -23.49
C LEU A 613 -7.04 -4.16 -23.49
N LEU A 614 -7.89 -3.56 -24.31
CA LEU A 614 -9.27 -4.02 -24.51
C LEU A 614 -9.32 -5.41 -25.13
N LEU A 615 -8.63 -5.61 -26.26
CA LEU A 615 -8.65 -6.86 -27.01
C LEU A 615 -8.11 -8.02 -26.18
N ALA A 616 -7.06 -7.79 -25.36
CA ALA A 616 -6.54 -8.78 -24.42
C ALA A 616 -7.58 -9.25 -23.39
N LYS A 617 -8.53 -8.39 -23.00
CA LYS A 617 -9.66 -8.77 -22.15
C LYS A 617 -10.76 -9.48 -22.94
N LEU A 618 -11.09 -9.00 -24.14
CA LEU A 618 -12.14 -9.58 -24.97
C LEU A 618 -11.80 -11.00 -25.47
N VAL A 619 -10.54 -11.32 -25.75
CA VAL A 619 -10.15 -12.70 -26.11
C VAL A 619 -10.29 -13.69 -24.95
N ASN A 620 -10.42 -13.18 -23.71
CA ASN A 620 -10.67 -13.96 -22.50
C ASN A 620 -12.11 -13.78 -21.98
N PHE A 621 -13.00 -13.15 -22.75
CA PHE A 621 -14.38 -12.93 -22.34
C PHE A 621 -15.20 -14.22 -22.46
N VAL A 622 -15.83 -14.61 -21.36
CA VAL A 622 -16.80 -15.71 -21.30
C VAL A 622 -18.18 -15.09 -21.11
N PRO A 623 -19.07 -15.17 -22.11
CA PRO A 623 -20.42 -14.60 -22.01
C PRO A 623 -21.10 -15.03 -20.71
N GLU A 624 -21.79 -14.10 -20.05
CA GLU A 624 -22.52 -14.28 -18.76
C GLU A 624 -21.67 -14.70 -17.56
N GLY A 625 -20.39 -15.03 -17.77
CA GLY A 625 -19.48 -15.56 -16.75
C GLY A 625 -18.47 -14.53 -16.25
N GLY A 626 -17.91 -13.70 -17.13
CA GLY A 626 -16.88 -12.71 -16.77
C GLY A 626 -15.64 -12.79 -17.66
N ILE A 627 -14.53 -12.21 -17.19
CA ILE A 627 -13.22 -12.34 -17.85
C ILE A 627 -12.46 -13.52 -17.24
N TRP A 628 -11.97 -14.43 -18.06
CA TRP A 628 -11.26 -15.62 -17.60
C TRP A 628 -9.92 -15.29 -16.92
N MET A 629 -9.72 -15.82 -15.71
CA MET A 629 -8.53 -15.62 -14.89
C MET A 629 -7.47 -16.70 -15.17
N ASN A 630 -6.83 -16.67 -16.34
CA ASN A 630 -5.97 -17.76 -16.85
C ASN A 630 -4.49 -17.37 -16.99
N THR A 631 -3.99 -16.40 -16.22
CA THR A 631 -2.64 -15.81 -16.38
C THR A 631 -1.72 -16.04 -15.18
N GLN A 632 -1.87 -17.17 -14.48
CA GLN A 632 -1.05 -17.62 -13.34
C GLN A 632 -0.96 -16.66 -12.13
N ARG A 633 -1.79 -15.61 -12.11
CA ARG A 633 -1.89 -14.65 -11.01
C ARG A 633 -3.34 -14.27 -10.74
N PRO A 634 -3.68 -14.00 -9.46
CA PRO A 634 -5.01 -13.54 -9.09
C PRO A 634 -5.26 -12.10 -9.56
N GLU A 635 -6.36 -11.52 -9.10
CA GLU A 635 -6.62 -10.08 -9.17
C GLU A 635 -6.23 -9.40 -7.85
N TRP A 636 -7.04 -8.44 -7.38
CA TRP A 636 -6.73 -7.64 -6.19
C TRP A 636 -6.57 -8.48 -4.91
N ASN A 637 -7.45 -9.49 -4.72
CA ASN A 637 -7.47 -10.36 -3.54
C ASN A 637 -6.57 -11.58 -3.73
N ASP A 638 -5.34 -11.49 -3.23
CA ASP A 638 -4.36 -12.59 -3.31
C ASP A 638 -4.78 -13.82 -2.47
N ALA A 639 -5.65 -13.66 -1.47
CA ALA A 639 -6.15 -14.79 -0.69
C ALA A 639 -7.10 -15.71 -1.46
N ASN A 640 -7.66 -15.25 -2.59
CA ASN A 640 -8.45 -16.04 -3.54
C ASN A 640 -7.62 -16.54 -4.75
N ASN A 641 -6.31 -16.76 -4.55
CA ASN A 641 -5.40 -17.19 -5.62
C ASN A 641 -5.72 -18.54 -6.28
N ALA A 642 -6.45 -19.44 -5.63
CA ALA A 642 -6.85 -20.72 -6.24
C ALA A 642 -8.03 -20.57 -7.22
N LEU A 643 -8.59 -19.36 -7.38
CA LEU A 643 -9.47 -19.05 -8.50
C LEU A 643 -8.71 -18.96 -9.82
N VAL A 644 -7.39 -18.77 -9.82
CA VAL A 644 -6.62 -18.77 -11.07
C VAL A 644 -6.79 -20.10 -11.79
N GLY A 645 -7.07 -20.03 -13.08
CA GLY A 645 -7.37 -21.12 -13.98
C GLY A 645 -8.87 -21.40 -14.14
N LYS A 646 -9.61 -21.52 -13.04
CA LYS A 646 -11.07 -21.81 -13.09
C LYS A 646 -11.97 -20.60 -12.87
N GLY A 647 -11.41 -19.45 -12.51
CA GLY A 647 -12.16 -18.26 -12.12
C GLY A 647 -12.55 -17.38 -13.30
N LEU A 648 -13.72 -16.77 -13.21
CA LEU A 648 -14.20 -15.73 -14.13
C LEU A 648 -14.46 -14.45 -13.32
N SER A 649 -13.79 -13.36 -13.68
CA SER A 649 -13.92 -12.07 -12.99
C SER A 649 -15.09 -11.26 -13.54
N VAL A 650 -16.13 -11.10 -12.74
CA VAL A 650 -17.22 -10.14 -12.98
C VAL A 650 -16.78 -8.73 -12.55
N VAL A 651 -15.87 -8.64 -11.59
CA VAL A 651 -15.24 -7.39 -11.13
C VAL A 651 -14.56 -6.67 -12.30
N THR A 652 -13.64 -7.35 -13.00
CA THR A 652 -12.96 -6.77 -14.17
C THR A 652 -13.94 -6.49 -15.30
N LEU A 653 -14.99 -7.30 -15.48
CA LEU A 653 -16.04 -7.05 -16.46
C LEU A 653 -16.81 -5.75 -16.17
N ALA A 654 -17.12 -5.47 -14.90
CA ALA A 654 -17.79 -4.24 -14.47
C ALA A 654 -16.93 -2.99 -14.73
N TYR A 655 -15.63 -3.06 -14.46
CA TYR A 655 -14.70 -1.99 -14.80
C TYR A 655 -14.44 -1.86 -16.31
N LEU A 656 -14.49 -2.97 -17.05
CA LEU A 656 -14.38 -2.96 -18.50
C LEU A 656 -15.56 -2.21 -19.14
N ARG A 657 -16.76 -2.29 -18.57
CA ARG A 657 -17.90 -1.48 -18.99
C ARG A 657 -17.58 0.03 -18.91
N ARG A 658 -17.09 0.49 -17.76
CA ARG A 658 -16.71 1.90 -17.55
C ARG A 658 -15.61 2.32 -18.54
N TYR A 659 -14.64 1.45 -18.77
CA TYR A 659 -13.55 1.66 -19.75
C TYR A 659 -14.06 1.76 -21.19
N LEU A 660 -14.99 0.90 -21.60
CA LEU A 660 -15.61 0.92 -22.92
C LEU A 660 -16.36 2.23 -23.16
N ILE A 661 -17.13 2.71 -22.18
CA ILE A 661 -17.84 3.99 -22.26
C ILE A 661 -16.85 5.16 -22.43
N PHE A 662 -15.79 5.18 -21.62
CA PHE A 662 -14.73 6.19 -21.74
C PHE A 662 -14.07 6.17 -23.11
N CYS A 663 -13.62 4.99 -23.57
CA CYS A 663 -12.98 4.82 -24.86
C CYS A 663 -13.90 5.21 -26.01
N ARG A 664 -15.18 4.82 -25.97
CA ARG A 664 -16.18 5.20 -26.97
C ARG A 664 -16.25 6.72 -27.12
N THR A 665 -16.36 7.45 -26.01
CA THR A 665 -16.39 8.91 -26.00
C THR A 665 -15.09 9.51 -26.54
N LEU A 666 -13.94 8.99 -26.11
CA LEU A 666 -12.62 9.44 -26.56
C LEU A 666 -12.37 9.19 -28.06
N PHE A 667 -12.77 8.04 -28.59
CA PHE A 667 -12.59 7.73 -30.01
C PHE A 667 -13.59 8.46 -30.91
N ALA A 668 -14.74 8.87 -30.38
CA ALA A 668 -15.66 9.76 -31.07
C ALA A 668 -15.09 11.19 -31.18
N SER A 669 -14.27 11.64 -30.22
CA SER A 669 -13.68 12.99 -30.17
C SER A 669 -12.25 13.05 -30.75
N GLY A 670 -12.02 13.85 -31.80
CA GLY A 670 -10.68 14.06 -32.38
C GLY A 670 -10.58 13.98 -33.91
N PRO A 671 -9.41 14.31 -34.49
CA PRO A 671 -9.27 14.49 -35.93
C PRO A 671 -8.85 13.19 -36.65
N GLY A 672 -9.58 12.84 -37.71
CA GLY A 672 -9.19 11.81 -38.68
C GLY A 672 -9.28 10.36 -38.18
N ASP A 673 -9.16 9.41 -39.11
CA ASP A 673 -9.16 7.98 -38.80
C ASP A 673 -7.90 7.55 -38.03
N LEU A 674 -7.98 6.39 -37.38
CA LEU A 674 -6.90 5.87 -36.54
C LEU A 674 -5.90 5.05 -37.36
N THR A 675 -4.65 5.04 -36.92
CA THR A 675 -3.61 4.18 -37.48
C THR A 675 -3.10 3.22 -36.41
N VAL A 676 -3.18 1.92 -36.69
CA VAL A 676 -2.71 0.84 -35.81
C VAL A 676 -1.86 -0.16 -36.58
N THR A 677 -1.07 -0.98 -35.89
CA THR A 677 -0.31 -2.07 -36.51
C THR A 677 -1.22 -3.06 -37.24
N ALA A 678 -0.69 -3.70 -38.30
CA ALA A 678 -1.43 -4.65 -39.11
C ALA A 678 -1.93 -5.86 -38.28
N GLU A 679 -1.15 -6.27 -37.30
CA GLU A 679 -1.43 -7.35 -36.37
C GLU A 679 -2.61 -6.99 -35.46
N VAL A 680 -2.60 -5.80 -34.84
CA VAL A 680 -3.71 -5.31 -34.00
C VAL A 680 -4.97 -5.09 -34.84
N ARG A 681 -4.84 -4.58 -36.07
CA ARG A 681 -5.98 -4.43 -36.99
C ARG A 681 -6.64 -5.79 -37.28
N SER A 682 -5.83 -6.82 -37.56
CA SER A 682 -6.34 -8.16 -37.84
C SER A 682 -7.00 -8.79 -36.62
N LEU A 683 -6.44 -8.62 -35.43
CA LEU A 683 -7.04 -9.07 -34.17
C LEU A 683 -8.38 -8.36 -33.91
N PHE A 684 -8.41 -7.05 -34.08
CA PHE A 684 -9.62 -6.23 -33.92
C PHE A 684 -10.75 -6.73 -34.83
N ASP A 685 -10.49 -6.86 -36.13
CA ASP A 685 -11.51 -7.30 -37.10
C ASP A 685 -12.00 -8.71 -36.78
N SER A 686 -11.10 -9.62 -36.38
CA SER A 686 -11.46 -11.00 -36.06
C SER A 686 -12.33 -11.09 -34.80
N VAL A 687 -11.95 -10.40 -33.72
CA VAL A 687 -12.75 -10.37 -32.47
C VAL A 687 -14.14 -9.80 -32.72
N PHE A 688 -14.24 -8.67 -33.43
CA PHE A 688 -15.53 -8.02 -33.62
C PHE A 688 -16.41 -8.74 -34.65
N SER A 689 -15.85 -9.46 -35.63
CA SER A 689 -16.62 -10.34 -36.51
C SER A 689 -17.26 -11.51 -35.74
N LEU A 690 -16.55 -12.08 -34.75
CA LEU A 690 -17.08 -13.12 -33.88
C LEU A 690 -18.22 -12.59 -32.98
N LEU A 691 -18.02 -11.42 -32.36
CA LEU A 691 -19.07 -10.79 -31.55
C LEU A 691 -20.30 -10.42 -32.39
N GLU A 692 -20.11 -9.94 -33.62
CA GLU A 692 -21.21 -9.61 -34.53
C GLU A 692 -22.01 -10.86 -34.89
N SER A 693 -21.33 -11.98 -35.15
CA SER A 693 -21.98 -13.27 -35.45
C SER A 693 -22.77 -13.81 -34.25
N ALA A 694 -22.31 -13.55 -33.02
CA ALA A 694 -22.98 -13.98 -31.79
C ALA A 694 -24.04 -12.98 -31.28
N CYS A 695 -24.15 -11.78 -31.87
CA CYS A 695 -25.05 -10.70 -31.43
C CYS A 695 -26.51 -11.16 -31.31
N LEU A 696 -26.95 -12.03 -32.22
CA LEU A 696 -28.32 -12.56 -32.26
C LEU A 696 -28.70 -13.38 -31.01
N LEU A 697 -27.71 -13.84 -30.24
CA LEU A 697 -27.93 -14.59 -29.00
C LEU A 697 -28.20 -13.68 -27.79
N LEU A 698 -27.79 -12.40 -27.83
CA LEU A 698 -27.90 -11.48 -26.69
C LEU A 698 -29.30 -11.40 -26.05
N PRO A 699 -30.42 -11.34 -26.81
CA PRO A 699 -31.75 -11.26 -26.20
C PRO A 699 -32.18 -12.54 -25.48
N ALA A 700 -31.76 -13.71 -25.98
CA ALA A 700 -32.11 -15.01 -25.42
C ALA A 700 -31.13 -15.48 -24.33
N GLY A 701 -29.91 -14.92 -24.32
CA GLY A 701 -28.80 -15.39 -23.49
C GLY A 701 -28.01 -16.52 -24.16
N PHE A 702 -27.06 -17.08 -23.41
CA PHE A 702 -26.18 -18.14 -23.88
C PHE A 702 -26.45 -19.45 -23.12
N ASP A 703 -26.57 -20.56 -23.84
CA ASP A 703 -26.43 -21.88 -23.24
C ASP A 703 -24.95 -22.29 -23.17
N ASP A 704 -24.64 -23.41 -22.50
CA ASP A 704 -23.25 -23.82 -22.29
C ASP A 704 -22.50 -24.12 -23.59
N THR A 705 -23.20 -24.59 -24.62
CA THR A 705 -22.60 -24.94 -25.93
C THR A 705 -22.32 -23.69 -26.74
N SER A 706 -23.28 -22.78 -26.89
CA SER A 706 -23.07 -21.49 -27.57
C SER A 706 -22.03 -20.63 -26.87
N ARG A 707 -21.99 -20.66 -25.52
CA ARG A 707 -20.93 -20.02 -24.73
C ARG A 707 -19.56 -20.60 -25.05
N ARG A 708 -19.46 -21.94 -25.12
CA ARG A 708 -18.20 -22.62 -25.46
C ARG A 708 -17.74 -22.25 -26.87
N ILE A 709 -18.64 -22.24 -27.84
CA ILE A 709 -18.33 -21.88 -29.23
C ILE A 709 -17.70 -20.48 -29.32
N LEU A 710 -18.32 -19.47 -28.69
CA LEU A 710 -17.77 -18.12 -28.72
C LEU A 710 -16.46 -18.01 -27.94
N MET A 711 -16.37 -18.64 -26.76
CA MET A 711 -15.15 -18.69 -25.95
C MET A 711 -13.98 -19.30 -26.73
N ASP A 712 -14.18 -20.44 -27.39
CA ASP A 712 -13.14 -21.14 -28.17
C ASP A 712 -12.68 -20.29 -29.36
N ALA A 713 -13.62 -19.65 -30.06
CA ALA A 713 -13.29 -18.79 -31.19
C ALA A 713 -12.47 -17.56 -30.76
N LEU A 714 -12.85 -16.90 -29.65
CA LEU A 714 -12.13 -15.76 -29.10
C LEU A 714 -10.73 -16.15 -28.62
N GLY A 715 -10.61 -17.27 -27.90
CA GLY A 715 -9.35 -17.79 -27.41
C GLY A 715 -8.37 -18.14 -28.53
N THR A 716 -8.86 -18.78 -29.59
CA THR A 716 -8.08 -19.15 -30.79
C THR A 716 -7.58 -17.91 -31.53
N VAL A 717 -8.43 -16.90 -31.73
CA VAL A 717 -8.02 -15.63 -32.34
C VAL A 717 -6.95 -14.92 -31.51
N GLY A 718 -7.11 -14.94 -30.18
CA GLY A 718 -6.10 -14.41 -29.27
C GLY A 718 -4.77 -15.16 -29.34
N GLU A 719 -4.79 -16.48 -29.46
CA GLU A 719 -3.60 -17.32 -29.68
C GLU A 719 -2.87 -16.93 -30.96
N HIS A 720 -3.57 -16.90 -32.10
CA HIS A 720 -2.96 -16.55 -33.39
C HIS A 720 -2.22 -15.21 -33.36
N TYR A 721 -2.79 -14.19 -32.69
CA TYR A 721 -2.12 -12.90 -32.51
C TYR A 721 -0.83 -13.04 -31.68
N ARG A 722 -0.91 -13.72 -30.52
CA ARG A 722 0.24 -13.87 -29.61
C ARG A 722 1.35 -14.70 -30.21
N GLU A 723 1.04 -15.81 -30.89
CA GLU A 723 2.04 -16.64 -31.53
C GLU A 723 2.78 -15.88 -32.65
N GLY A 724 2.05 -15.11 -33.45
CA GLY A 724 2.65 -14.21 -34.45
C GLY A 724 3.60 -13.19 -33.80
N LEU A 725 3.15 -12.55 -32.73
CA LEU A 725 3.95 -11.59 -31.95
C LEU A 725 5.19 -12.24 -31.33
N TYR A 726 5.07 -13.42 -30.72
CA TYR A 726 6.19 -14.11 -30.06
C TYR A 726 7.21 -14.64 -31.07
N ALA A 727 6.76 -15.13 -32.23
CA ALA A 727 7.63 -15.67 -33.25
C ALA A 727 8.38 -14.58 -34.05
N SER A 728 7.70 -13.49 -34.40
CA SER A 728 8.22 -12.52 -35.38
C SER A 728 8.24 -11.07 -34.90
N GLY A 729 7.70 -10.76 -33.71
CA GLY A 729 7.48 -9.38 -33.28
C GLY A 729 6.40 -8.68 -34.12
N LEU A 730 6.38 -7.35 -34.07
CA LEU A 730 5.51 -6.53 -34.91
C LEU A 730 6.21 -6.22 -36.25
N SER A 731 5.50 -6.40 -37.36
CA SER A 731 6.05 -6.24 -38.72
C SER A 731 6.47 -4.82 -39.09
N GLY A 732 6.00 -3.82 -38.33
CA GLY A 732 6.13 -2.40 -38.66
C GLY A 732 5.16 -1.90 -39.73
N ALA A 733 4.29 -2.77 -40.26
CA ALA A 733 3.21 -2.35 -41.14
C ALA A 733 2.06 -1.74 -40.33
N PHE A 734 1.58 -0.57 -40.76
CA PHE A 734 0.40 0.07 -40.19
C PHE A 734 -0.79 -0.01 -41.15
N ARG A 735 -2.00 0.02 -40.58
CA ARG A 735 -3.29 -0.02 -41.29
C ARG A 735 -4.22 1.04 -40.73
N LEU A 736 -5.06 1.57 -41.63
CA LEU A 736 -6.11 2.51 -41.27
C LEU A 736 -7.25 1.77 -40.56
N LEU A 737 -7.77 2.39 -39.51
CA LEU A 737 -8.93 1.91 -38.76
C LEU A 737 -9.89 3.08 -38.59
N SER A 738 -11.06 2.98 -39.22
CA SER A 738 -12.02 4.07 -39.20
C SER A 738 -12.58 4.28 -37.80
N ARG A 739 -12.68 5.54 -37.39
CA ARG A 739 -13.23 5.89 -36.08
C ARG A 739 -14.68 5.45 -35.91
N SER A 740 -15.51 5.60 -36.94
CA SER A 740 -16.92 5.18 -36.88
C SER A 740 -17.02 3.68 -36.63
N THR A 741 -16.19 2.89 -37.33
CA THR A 741 -16.08 1.44 -37.09
C THR A 741 -15.65 1.15 -35.66
N VAL A 742 -14.65 1.85 -35.11
CA VAL A 742 -14.24 1.65 -33.72
C VAL A 742 -15.39 1.92 -32.76
N VAL A 743 -16.05 3.07 -32.88
CA VAL A 743 -17.18 3.43 -32.01
C VAL A 743 -18.30 2.40 -32.10
N GLU A 744 -18.69 1.98 -33.31
CA GLU A 744 -19.70 0.93 -33.54
C GLU A 744 -19.30 -0.40 -32.89
N ARG A 745 -18.04 -0.80 -33.03
CA ARG A 745 -17.53 -2.04 -32.42
C ARG A 745 -17.49 -1.96 -30.90
N LEU A 746 -17.12 -0.81 -30.33
CA LEU A 746 -17.16 -0.60 -28.88
C LEU A 746 -18.58 -0.67 -28.31
N GLU A 747 -19.59 -0.17 -29.04
CA GLU A 747 -21.00 -0.33 -28.67
C GLU A 747 -21.43 -1.80 -28.66
N LEU A 748 -20.99 -2.56 -29.67
CA LEU A 748 -21.23 -4.00 -29.71
C LEU A 748 -20.61 -4.71 -28.49
N ALA A 749 -19.34 -4.47 -28.18
CA ALA A 749 -18.71 -5.02 -26.98
C ALA A 749 -19.46 -4.62 -25.70
N LEU A 750 -19.89 -3.35 -25.61
CA LEU A 750 -20.65 -2.85 -24.47
C LEU A 750 -21.95 -3.63 -24.28
N ALA A 751 -22.68 -3.95 -25.35
CA ALA A 751 -23.91 -4.74 -25.27
C ALA A 751 -23.69 -6.14 -24.66
N PHE A 752 -22.62 -6.84 -25.07
CA PHE A 752 -22.24 -8.15 -24.48
C PHE A 752 -21.86 -8.04 -23.00
N VAL A 753 -21.05 -7.02 -22.67
CA VAL A 753 -20.61 -6.76 -21.29
C VAL A 753 -21.81 -6.44 -20.40
N GLU A 754 -22.72 -5.58 -20.83
CA GLU A 754 -23.90 -5.22 -20.05
C GLU A 754 -24.90 -6.37 -19.89
N GLN A 755 -25.14 -7.15 -20.94
CA GLN A 755 -25.98 -8.36 -20.82
C GLN A 755 -25.38 -9.31 -19.77
N SER A 756 -24.07 -9.53 -19.84
CA SER A 756 -23.36 -10.40 -18.90
C SER A 756 -23.41 -9.86 -17.47
N LEU A 757 -23.30 -8.56 -17.26
CA LEU A 757 -23.45 -7.96 -15.93
C LEU A 757 -24.87 -8.10 -15.37
N ARG A 758 -25.91 -7.91 -16.20
CA ARG A 758 -27.32 -8.03 -15.78
C ARG A 758 -27.66 -9.43 -15.29
N VAL A 759 -27.17 -10.49 -15.96
CA VAL A 759 -27.40 -11.88 -15.54
C VAL A 759 -26.53 -12.32 -14.36
N ASN A 760 -25.60 -11.47 -13.90
CA ASN A 760 -24.80 -11.68 -12.69
C ASN A 760 -25.41 -11.05 -11.42
N ARG A 761 -26.61 -10.47 -11.53
CA ARG A 761 -27.40 -10.08 -10.36
C ARG A 761 -27.91 -11.34 -9.65
N ARG A 762 -27.72 -11.40 -8.33
CA ARG A 762 -28.21 -12.47 -7.46
C ARG A 762 -29.67 -12.24 -7.07
N ASP A 763 -30.30 -13.30 -6.60
CA ASP A 763 -31.69 -13.28 -6.11
C ASP A 763 -31.87 -12.35 -4.89
N ASP A 764 -30.83 -12.24 -4.05
CA ASP A 764 -30.80 -11.32 -2.90
C ASP A 764 -30.64 -9.84 -3.30
N GLY A 765 -30.32 -9.55 -4.57
CA GLY A 765 -30.12 -8.20 -5.09
C GLY A 765 -28.66 -7.73 -5.13
N LEU A 766 -27.72 -8.48 -4.55
CA LEU A 766 -26.28 -8.28 -4.73
C LEU A 766 -25.81 -8.76 -6.11
N TYR A 767 -24.53 -8.58 -6.42
CA TYR A 767 -23.92 -9.05 -7.66
C TYR A 767 -22.81 -10.08 -7.40
N HIS A 768 -22.68 -11.06 -8.29
CA HIS A 768 -21.53 -11.95 -8.26
C HIS A 768 -20.23 -11.18 -8.52
N SER A 769 -19.17 -11.51 -7.77
CA SER A 769 -17.83 -10.92 -7.95
C SER A 769 -16.97 -11.81 -8.85
N TYR A 770 -16.96 -13.11 -8.54
CA TYR A 770 -16.25 -14.14 -9.27
C TYR A 770 -17.18 -15.33 -9.50
N ASN A 771 -17.07 -15.93 -10.68
CA ASN A 771 -17.71 -17.19 -11.03
C ASN A 771 -16.66 -18.28 -11.29
N LEU A 772 -17.12 -19.51 -11.47
CA LEU A 772 -16.30 -20.66 -11.85
C LEU A 772 -16.63 -21.08 -13.28
N LEU A 773 -15.60 -21.28 -14.10
CA LEU A 773 -15.68 -21.91 -15.40
C LEU A 773 -15.53 -23.43 -15.24
N ARG A 774 -16.48 -24.19 -15.79
CA ARG A 774 -16.39 -25.65 -15.88
C ARG A 774 -16.46 -26.07 -17.34
N LEU A 775 -15.43 -26.76 -17.80
CA LEU A 775 -15.29 -27.21 -19.17
C LEU A 775 -15.52 -28.72 -19.23
N GLU A 776 -16.54 -29.14 -19.96
CA GLU A 776 -16.92 -30.55 -20.13
C GLU A 776 -17.24 -30.81 -21.59
N GLY A 777 -16.36 -31.51 -22.32
CA GLY A 777 -16.56 -31.78 -23.75
C GLY A 777 -16.70 -30.51 -24.57
N ASP A 778 -17.87 -30.28 -25.18
CA ASP A 778 -18.25 -29.12 -25.98
C ASP A 778 -19.05 -28.06 -25.19
N ARG A 779 -19.06 -28.15 -23.86
CA ARG A 779 -19.80 -27.25 -22.96
C ARG A 779 -18.88 -26.41 -22.10
N ALA A 780 -19.26 -25.15 -21.88
CA ALA A 780 -18.69 -24.23 -20.91
C ALA A 780 -19.78 -23.75 -19.96
N SER A 781 -19.86 -24.34 -18.77
CA SER A 781 -20.86 -23.99 -17.76
C SER A 781 -20.30 -23.04 -16.69
N ILE A 782 -21.19 -22.27 -16.07
CA ILE A 782 -20.85 -21.26 -15.06
C ILE A 782 -21.30 -21.73 -13.68
N GLY A 783 -20.35 -22.00 -12.80
CA GLY A 783 -20.58 -22.17 -11.37
C GLY A 783 -20.61 -20.83 -10.63
N ARG A 784 -21.46 -20.70 -9.61
CA ARG A 784 -21.58 -19.48 -8.80
C ARG A 784 -20.84 -19.61 -7.48
N LEU A 785 -20.23 -18.52 -7.02
CA LEU A 785 -19.63 -18.39 -5.69
C LEU A 785 -20.52 -17.55 -4.76
N GLY A 786 -20.22 -17.61 -3.45
CA GLY A 786 -20.88 -16.79 -2.44
C GLY A 786 -20.67 -15.28 -2.67
N GLU A 787 -21.45 -14.47 -1.98
CA GLU A 787 -21.35 -13.01 -2.03
C GLU A 787 -19.97 -12.52 -1.57
N MET A 788 -19.46 -11.49 -2.23
CA MET A 788 -18.23 -10.82 -1.85
C MET A 788 -18.39 -9.31 -2.01
N LEU A 789 -17.73 -8.54 -1.14
CA LEU A 789 -17.83 -7.07 -1.14
C LEU A 789 -17.32 -6.46 -2.46
N GLU A 790 -16.27 -7.04 -3.03
CA GLU A 790 -15.57 -6.49 -4.20
C GLU A 790 -16.47 -6.35 -5.45
N GLY A 791 -17.35 -7.32 -5.72
CA GLY A 791 -18.30 -7.20 -6.82
C GLY A 791 -19.34 -6.10 -6.61
N GLN A 792 -19.65 -5.76 -5.36
CA GLN A 792 -20.60 -4.70 -5.03
C GLN A 792 -19.97 -3.34 -5.32
N VAL A 793 -18.71 -3.18 -4.93
CA VAL A 793 -17.89 -2.01 -5.30
C VAL A 793 -17.82 -1.88 -6.82
N ALA A 794 -17.47 -2.96 -7.52
CA ALA A 794 -17.27 -2.94 -8.97
C ALA A 794 -18.55 -2.59 -9.74
N ILE A 795 -19.71 -3.17 -9.36
CA ILE A 795 -20.97 -2.87 -10.04
C ILE A 795 -21.46 -1.44 -9.78
N LEU A 796 -21.30 -0.91 -8.56
CA LEU A 796 -21.61 0.49 -8.25
C LEU A 796 -20.71 1.45 -9.07
N SER A 797 -19.43 1.13 -9.19
CA SER A 797 -18.46 1.90 -9.98
C SER A 797 -18.61 1.74 -11.50
N SER A 798 -19.37 0.75 -11.98
CA SER A 798 -19.51 0.45 -13.42
C SER A 798 -20.33 1.49 -14.18
N GLY A 799 -21.17 2.26 -13.46
CA GLY A 799 -22.17 3.18 -14.02
C GLY A 799 -23.36 2.50 -14.69
N LEU A 800 -23.58 1.18 -14.47
CA LEU A 800 -24.70 0.44 -15.08
C LEU A 800 -26.01 0.64 -14.32
N LEU A 801 -25.93 0.78 -13.00
CA LEU A 801 -27.10 0.86 -12.13
C LEU A 801 -27.66 2.28 -12.09
N SER A 802 -28.99 2.40 -12.08
CA SER A 802 -29.65 3.67 -11.73
C SER A 802 -29.36 4.06 -10.28
N ALA A 803 -29.69 5.30 -9.91
CA ALA A 803 -29.53 5.77 -8.54
C ALA A 803 -30.35 4.92 -7.54
N GLU A 804 -31.60 4.57 -7.88
CA GLU A 804 -32.51 3.78 -7.05
C GLU A 804 -32.03 2.33 -6.91
N ALA A 805 -31.57 1.73 -8.02
CA ALA A 805 -31.01 0.38 -8.00
C ALA A 805 -29.73 0.31 -7.14
N SER A 806 -28.92 1.36 -7.19
CA SER A 806 -27.71 1.48 -6.36
C SER A 806 -28.06 1.61 -4.87
N LEU A 807 -29.05 2.45 -4.54
CA LEU A 807 -29.54 2.60 -3.16
C LEU A 807 -30.12 1.28 -2.62
N ALA A 808 -30.91 0.56 -3.42
CA ALA A 808 -31.45 -0.75 -3.04
C ALA A 808 -30.35 -1.80 -2.79
N LEU A 809 -29.29 -1.80 -3.60
CA LEU A 809 -28.12 -2.66 -3.40
C LEU A 809 -27.42 -2.31 -2.08
N LEU A 810 -27.22 -1.04 -1.76
CA LEU A 810 -26.58 -0.59 -0.51
C LEU A 810 -27.42 -0.96 0.72
N ALA A 811 -28.74 -0.82 0.64
CA ALA A 811 -29.66 -1.27 1.68
C ALA A 811 -29.58 -2.78 1.92
N THR A 812 -29.45 -3.56 0.84
CA THR A 812 -29.26 -5.02 0.90
C THR A 812 -27.89 -5.37 1.50
N LEU A 813 -26.83 -4.68 1.08
CA LEU A 813 -25.48 -4.90 1.59
C LEU A 813 -25.43 -4.72 3.12
N ARG A 814 -26.14 -3.71 3.65
CA ARG A 814 -26.25 -3.39 5.08
C ARG A 814 -26.84 -4.51 5.94
N THR A 815 -27.69 -5.37 5.37
CA THR A 815 -28.36 -6.49 6.03
C THR A 815 -27.80 -7.86 5.63
N SER A 816 -26.82 -7.89 4.71
CA SER A 816 -26.16 -9.11 4.25
C SER A 816 -25.21 -9.70 5.29
N ALA A 817 -24.78 -10.95 5.05
CA ALA A 817 -23.75 -11.62 5.86
C ALA A 817 -22.34 -10.98 5.75
N LEU A 818 -22.16 -10.01 4.85
CA LEU A 818 -20.93 -9.23 4.76
C LEU A 818 -20.85 -8.17 5.86
N TYR A 819 -21.98 -7.69 6.40
CA TYR A 819 -21.98 -6.67 7.43
C TYR A 819 -21.56 -7.27 8.79
N ARG A 820 -20.58 -6.62 9.43
CA ARG A 820 -20.01 -7.00 10.72
C ARG A 820 -20.40 -5.95 11.80
N PRO A 821 -21.36 -6.26 12.69
CA PRO A 821 -21.97 -5.26 13.58
C PRO A 821 -21.04 -4.62 14.62
N ASP A 822 -20.12 -5.37 15.22
CA ASP A 822 -19.20 -4.86 16.26
C ASP A 822 -18.27 -3.76 15.75
N GLN A 823 -17.97 -3.77 14.46
CA GLN A 823 -17.14 -2.78 13.77
C GLN A 823 -17.95 -1.85 12.85
N GLN A 824 -19.26 -2.04 12.77
CA GLN A 824 -20.17 -1.33 11.88
C GLN A 824 -19.68 -1.22 10.42
N SER A 825 -19.08 -2.28 9.89
CA SER A 825 -18.47 -2.25 8.55
C SER A 825 -18.61 -3.60 7.83
N TYR A 826 -17.87 -3.81 6.74
CA TYR A 826 -18.08 -4.93 5.82
C TYR A 826 -16.84 -5.83 5.70
N MET A 827 -17.06 -7.14 5.80
CA MET A 827 -16.08 -8.19 5.47
C MET A 827 -15.99 -8.39 3.96
N LEU A 828 -14.89 -9.00 3.49
CA LEU A 828 -14.72 -9.30 2.07
C LEU A 828 -15.68 -10.39 1.57
N TYR A 829 -15.97 -11.37 2.42
CA TYR A 829 -16.89 -12.48 2.20
C TYR A 829 -17.47 -12.91 3.56
N PRO A 830 -18.59 -13.67 3.58
CA PRO A 830 -19.22 -14.10 4.82
C PRO A 830 -18.26 -14.89 5.70
N ASN A 831 -18.33 -14.65 7.01
CA ASN A 831 -17.69 -15.51 7.99
C ASN A 831 -18.32 -16.92 7.96
N ARG A 832 -17.54 -17.97 8.16
CA ARG A 832 -18.00 -19.37 8.09
C ARG A 832 -17.40 -20.18 9.22
N ASP A 833 -18.19 -21.10 9.76
CA ASP A 833 -17.70 -22.12 10.68
C ASP A 833 -17.04 -23.25 9.87
N LEU A 834 -15.74 -23.43 10.07
CA LEU A 834 -14.99 -24.52 9.44
C LEU A 834 -15.09 -25.80 10.29
N PRO A 835 -15.15 -26.99 9.68
CA PRO A 835 -15.18 -28.24 10.42
C PRO A 835 -13.95 -28.38 11.31
N GLY A 836 -14.17 -28.85 12.54
CA GLY A 836 -13.08 -29.13 13.46
C GLY A 836 -12.16 -30.26 12.96
N PHE A 837 -11.01 -30.44 13.62
CA PHE A 837 -10.00 -31.41 13.18
C PHE A 837 -10.52 -32.85 13.01
N LEU A 838 -11.43 -33.29 13.90
CA LEU A 838 -12.03 -34.63 13.84
C LEU A 838 -13.16 -34.76 12.81
N GLN A 839 -13.72 -33.64 12.33
CA GLN A 839 -14.83 -33.61 11.38
C GLN A 839 -14.34 -33.47 9.93
N LYS A 840 -13.23 -32.77 9.70
CA LYS A 840 -12.77 -32.39 8.35
C LYS A 840 -12.39 -33.56 7.44
N ASN A 841 -11.98 -34.68 8.02
CA ASN A 841 -11.54 -35.87 7.31
C ASN A 841 -12.30 -37.05 7.92
N HIS A 842 -13.59 -37.15 7.65
CA HIS A 842 -14.45 -38.20 8.19
C HIS A 842 -15.16 -38.92 7.05
N VAL A 843 -15.06 -40.24 7.07
CA VAL A 843 -15.70 -41.14 6.12
C VAL A 843 -16.43 -42.20 6.91
N ALA A 844 -17.77 -42.19 6.85
CA ALA A 844 -18.58 -43.22 7.47
C ALA A 844 -18.23 -44.61 6.89
N ALA A 845 -18.16 -45.63 7.73
CA ALA A 845 -17.85 -47.00 7.30
C ALA A 845 -18.72 -47.51 6.14
N THR A 846 -19.98 -47.06 6.08
CA THR A 846 -20.94 -47.41 5.03
C THR A 846 -20.53 -46.97 3.63
N HIS A 847 -19.66 -45.98 3.49
CA HIS A 847 -19.19 -45.46 2.19
C HIS A 847 -18.03 -46.26 1.58
N VAL A 848 -17.35 -47.07 2.39
CA VAL A 848 -16.11 -47.76 1.98
C VAL A 848 -16.12 -49.28 2.20
N GLN A 849 -17.10 -49.81 2.94
CA GLN A 849 -17.19 -51.23 3.27
C GLN A 849 -17.33 -52.17 2.06
N ASP A 850 -17.82 -51.68 0.92
CA ASP A 850 -18.00 -52.43 -0.32
C ASP A 850 -16.82 -52.28 -1.30
N LEU A 851 -15.78 -51.52 -0.92
CA LEU A 851 -14.61 -51.27 -1.75
C LEU A 851 -13.52 -52.32 -1.48
N GLY A 852 -13.22 -53.12 -2.50
CA GLY A 852 -12.23 -54.19 -2.43
C GLY A 852 -10.81 -53.67 -2.15
N LEU A 853 -10.45 -52.49 -2.65
CA LEU A 853 -9.16 -51.86 -2.38
C LEU A 853 -8.99 -51.53 -0.88
N VAL A 854 -10.04 -51.05 -0.23
CA VAL A 854 -9.99 -50.68 1.20
C VAL A 854 -9.80 -51.92 2.06
N ALA A 855 -10.58 -52.97 1.81
CA ALA A 855 -10.45 -54.25 2.51
C ALA A 855 -9.07 -54.88 2.29
N ALA A 856 -8.51 -54.81 1.08
CA ALA A 856 -7.20 -55.34 0.76
C ALA A 856 -6.07 -54.59 1.50
N LEU A 857 -6.15 -53.26 1.57
CA LEU A 857 -5.17 -52.44 2.29
C LEU A 857 -5.26 -52.66 3.80
N GLU A 858 -6.47 -52.72 4.38
CA GLU A 858 -6.68 -53.05 5.79
C GLU A 858 -6.06 -54.40 6.18
N ALA A 859 -6.25 -55.44 5.35
CA ALA A 859 -5.70 -56.77 5.59
C ALA A 859 -4.16 -56.79 5.63
N THR A 860 -3.51 -55.82 4.97
CA THR A 860 -2.04 -55.66 4.97
C THR A 860 -1.54 -54.63 5.99
N GLY A 861 -2.44 -53.96 6.71
CA GLY A 861 -2.11 -52.86 7.62
C GLY A 861 -1.61 -51.59 6.90
N ASP A 862 -1.88 -51.44 5.60
CA ASP A 862 -1.49 -50.26 4.84
C ASP A 862 -2.42 -49.09 5.15
N ARG A 863 -1.84 -48.02 5.68
CA ARG A 863 -2.55 -46.83 6.20
C ARG A 863 -2.44 -45.61 5.28
N ARG A 864 -1.87 -45.76 4.08
CA ARG A 864 -1.58 -44.64 3.17
C ARG A 864 -2.84 -44.08 2.52
N LEU A 865 -3.84 -44.92 2.23
CA LEU A 865 -5.08 -44.51 1.58
C LEU A 865 -6.17 -44.12 2.60
N LEU A 866 -6.57 -45.06 3.45
CA LEU A 866 -7.60 -44.89 4.48
C LEU A 866 -7.14 -45.53 5.79
N VAL A 867 -7.56 -44.94 6.91
CA VAL A 867 -7.25 -45.39 8.27
C VAL A 867 -8.56 -45.53 9.03
N ARG A 868 -8.82 -46.71 9.57
CA ARG A 868 -9.95 -46.96 10.45
C ARG A 868 -9.65 -46.54 11.89
N ASP A 869 -10.56 -45.80 12.53
CA ASP A 869 -10.43 -45.34 13.90
C ASP A 869 -10.99 -46.33 14.93
N ALA A 870 -10.90 -45.98 16.21
CA ALA A 870 -11.39 -46.81 17.31
C ALA A 870 -12.94 -46.92 17.36
N ASN A 871 -13.66 -46.02 16.70
CA ASN A 871 -15.12 -46.02 16.62
C ASN A 871 -15.62 -46.81 15.39
N GLY A 872 -14.71 -47.17 14.49
CA GLY A 872 -14.98 -47.95 13.29
C GLY A 872 -15.21 -47.12 12.03
N ASP A 873 -15.09 -45.79 12.11
CA ASP A 873 -15.12 -44.88 10.95
C ASP A 873 -13.75 -44.78 10.29
N TYR A 874 -13.70 -44.17 9.11
CA TYR A 874 -12.50 -44.07 8.29
C TYR A 874 -12.06 -42.63 8.08
N HIS A 875 -10.76 -42.46 7.83
CA HIS A 875 -10.11 -41.20 7.53
C HIS A 875 -9.15 -41.41 6.37
N PHE A 876 -9.13 -40.51 5.38
CA PHE A 876 -8.07 -40.55 4.36
C PHE A 876 -6.69 -40.39 5.02
N GLY A 877 -5.65 -41.01 4.45
CA GLY A 877 -4.28 -40.94 4.94
C GLY A 877 -3.81 -39.50 5.12
N GLY A 878 -3.13 -39.22 6.24
CA GLY A 878 -2.77 -37.85 6.64
C GLY A 878 -1.81 -37.12 5.70
N ASP A 879 -1.10 -37.86 4.83
CA ASP A 879 -0.17 -37.31 3.84
C ASP A 879 -0.86 -36.93 2.52
N LEU A 880 -2.14 -37.29 2.33
CA LEU A 880 -2.92 -36.94 1.15
C LEU A 880 -3.47 -35.52 1.28
N ARG A 881 -2.91 -34.58 0.53
CA ARG A 881 -3.33 -33.16 0.60
C ARG A 881 -4.39 -32.82 -0.45
N ASN A 882 -4.40 -33.52 -1.59
CA ASN A 882 -5.30 -33.25 -2.70
C ASN A 882 -5.43 -34.48 -3.63
N LEU A 883 -6.24 -34.36 -4.68
CA LEU A 883 -6.46 -35.43 -5.65
C LEU A 883 -5.19 -35.85 -6.41
N ARG A 884 -4.18 -34.98 -6.56
CA ARG A 884 -2.90 -35.36 -7.20
C ARG A 884 -2.11 -36.32 -6.32
N ASP A 885 -2.08 -36.08 -5.01
CA ASP A 885 -1.45 -37.01 -4.06
C ASP A 885 -2.20 -38.37 -4.06
N LEU A 886 -3.54 -38.34 -4.14
CA LEU A 886 -4.36 -39.55 -4.24
C LEU A 886 -4.10 -40.31 -5.55
N GLN A 887 -4.01 -39.62 -6.68
CA GLN A 887 -3.67 -40.21 -7.97
C GLN A 887 -2.26 -40.80 -7.99
N ALA A 888 -1.28 -40.07 -7.43
CA ALA A 888 0.09 -40.58 -7.31
C ALA A 888 0.15 -41.85 -6.45
N LEU A 889 -0.65 -41.91 -5.38
CA LEU A 889 -0.80 -43.12 -4.58
C LEU A 889 -1.46 -44.25 -5.37
N PHE A 890 -2.50 -43.98 -6.17
CA PHE A 890 -3.11 -44.98 -7.05
C PHE A 890 -2.12 -45.50 -8.10
N ASP A 891 -1.30 -44.64 -8.69
CA ASP A 891 -0.24 -45.03 -9.63
C ASP A 891 0.81 -45.92 -8.95
N GLU A 892 1.18 -45.61 -7.72
CA GLU A 892 2.09 -46.44 -6.93
C GLU A 892 1.48 -47.81 -6.61
N LEU A 893 0.25 -47.83 -6.08
CA LEU A 893 -0.47 -49.07 -5.75
C LEU A 893 -0.71 -49.95 -6.98
N SER A 894 -0.93 -49.34 -8.15
CA SER A 894 -1.13 -50.04 -9.43
C SER A 894 0.13 -50.74 -9.94
N ARG A 895 1.32 -50.42 -9.41
CA ARG A 895 2.55 -51.17 -9.73
C ARG A 895 2.61 -52.52 -9.02
N ASP A 896 1.82 -52.71 -7.97
CA ASP A 896 1.68 -54.00 -7.29
C ASP A 896 0.51 -54.79 -7.89
N ALA A 897 0.81 -55.97 -8.44
CA ALA A 897 -0.17 -56.85 -9.07
C ALA A 897 -1.32 -57.26 -8.13
N ARG A 898 -1.11 -57.18 -6.80
CA ARG A 898 -2.15 -57.49 -5.79
C ARG A 898 -3.23 -56.42 -5.72
N PHE A 899 -2.90 -55.15 -5.98
CA PHE A 899 -3.80 -54.01 -5.81
C PHE A 899 -4.29 -53.44 -7.15
N ALA A 900 -3.56 -53.63 -8.25
CA ALA A 900 -3.89 -53.07 -9.57
C ALA A 900 -5.36 -53.29 -10.03
N PRO A 901 -5.96 -54.50 -9.92
CA PRO A 901 -7.37 -54.69 -10.30
C PRO A 901 -8.35 -53.91 -9.42
N ALA A 902 -8.05 -53.80 -8.12
CA ALA A 902 -8.89 -53.10 -7.15
C ALA A 902 -8.78 -51.58 -7.32
N VAL A 903 -7.58 -51.05 -7.63
CA VAL A 903 -7.39 -49.62 -7.96
C VAL A 903 -8.16 -49.24 -9.23
N ALA A 904 -8.11 -50.06 -10.27
CA ALA A 904 -8.86 -49.80 -11.52
C ALA A 904 -10.38 -49.78 -11.30
N THR A 905 -10.89 -50.57 -10.35
CA THR A 905 -12.33 -50.68 -10.05
C THR A 905 -12.80 -49.61 -9.08
N ASP A 906 -12.09 -49.42 -7.96
CA ASP A 906 -12.54 -48.59 -6.84
C ASP A 906 -11.96 -47.16 -6.87
N GLY A 907 -10.86 -46.94 -7.60
CA GLY A 907 -10.14 -45.65 -7.66
C GLY A 907 -11.04 -44.47 -8.02
N PRO A 908 -11.89 -44.54 -9.08
CA PRO A 908 -12.81 -43.45 -9.41
C PRO A 908 -13.82 -43.14 -8.30
N ARG A 909 -14.35 -44.15 -7.62
CA ARG A 909 -15.29 -43.95 -6.49
C ARG A 909 -14.58 -43.31 -5.29
N LEU A 910 -13.34 -43.72 -5.01
CA LEU A 910 -12.52 -43.14 -3.95
C LEU A 910 -12.09 -41.71 -4.24
N ALA A 911 -11.79 -41.37 -5.49
CA ALA A 911 -11.52 -40.00 -5.91
C ALA A 911 -12.77 -39.12 -5.76
N ALA A 912 -13.94 -39.63 -6.15
CA ALA A 912 -15.21 -38.93 -5.94
C ALA A 912 -15.52 -38.74 -4.45
N LEU A 913 -15.30 -39.76 -3.62
CA LEU A 913 -15.46 -39.67 -2.16
C LEU A 913 -14.47 -38.68 -1.53
N PHE A 914 -13.22 -38.65 -2.00
CA PHE A 914 -12.23 -37.67 -1.55
C PHE A 914 -12.70 -36.24 -1.86
N GLU A 915 -13.22 -36.01 -3.07
CA GLU A 915 -13.80 -34.71 -3.43
C GLU A 915 -15.09 -34.39 -2.65
N GLU A 916 -15.93 -35.39 -2.34
CA GLU A 916 -17.12 -35.21 -1.50
C GLU A 916 -16.76 -34.76 -0.08
N VAL A 917 -15.72 -35.37 0.51
CA VAL A 917 -15.24 -35.05 1.87
C VAL A 917 -14.59 -33.66 1.92
N PHE A 918 -13.71 -33.34 0.97
CA PHE A 918 -12.87 -32.14 1.06
C PHE A 918 -13.36 -30.96 0.20
N ARG A 919 -14.23 -31.20 -0.79
CA ARG A 919 -14.84 -30.18 -1.68
C ARG A 919 -13.80 -29.22 -2.28
N HIS A 920 -12.66 -29.74 -2.74
CA HIS A 920 -11.56 -28.93 -3.26
C HIS A 920 -11.94 -28.14 -4.53
N SER A 921 -12.94 -28.59 -5.28
CA SER A 921 -13.51 -27.85 -6.41
C SER A 921 -14.04 -26.47 -6.00
N GLU A 922 -14.48 -26.30 -4.75
CA GLU A 922 -14.97 -25.04 -4.18
C GLU A 922 -13.89 -24.23 -3.46
N PHE A 923 -12.68 -24.77 -3.31
CA PHE A 923 -11.56 -24.04 -2.74
C PHE A 923 -11.18 -22.86 -3.64
N THR A 924 -11.30 -21.65 -3.09
CA THR A 924 -10.97 -20.40 -3.77
C THR A 924 -9.58 -19.88 -3.42
N GLY A 925 -8.95 -20.44 -2.39
CA GLY A 925 -7.64 -20.03 -1.89
C GLY A 925 -7.62 -20.01 -0.37
N ARG A 926 -6.56 -19.44 0.22
CA ARG A 926 -6.39 -19.35 1.68
C ARG A 926 -7.51 -18.55 2.38
N SER A 927 -8.19 -17.66 1.64
CA SER A 927 -9.32 -16.82 2.06
C SER A 927 -10.32 -17.52 2.99
N GLY A 928 -10.81 -18.69 2.58
CA GLY A 928 -11.79 -19.49 3.32
C GLY A 928 -11.20 -20.41 4.39
N SER A 929 -9.91 -20.31 4.70
CA SER A 929 -9.19 -21.27 5.55
C SER A 929 -8.28 -20.64 6.62
N PHE A 930 -8.31 -19.32 6.76
CA PHE A 930 -7.56 -18.57 7.77
C PHE A 930 -8.40 -17.41 8.35
N PHE A 931 -7.97 -16.85 9.50
CA PHE A 931 -8.83 -16.04 10.39
C PHE A 931 -8.35 -14.59 10.58
N ALA A 932 -7.45 -14.11 9.72
CA ALA A 932 -6.92 -12.75 9.75
C ALA A 932 -6.53 -12.30 8.34
N TYR A 933 -5.99 -11.09 8.19
CA TYR A 933 -5.71 -10.49 6.88
C TYR A 933 -6.99 -10.39 6.04
N GLU A 934 -7.01 -11.01 4.86
CA GLU A 934 -8.23 -11.11 4.04
C GLU A 934 -9.23 -12.13 4.59
N GLY A 935 -8.84 -13.01 5.53
CA GLY A 935 -9.57 -14.21 5.94
C GLY A 935 -10.92 -14.04 6.63
N LEU A 936 -11.47 -15.18 7.06
CA LEU A 936 -12.80 -15.29 7.66
C LEU A 936 -12.95 -14.37 8.89
N GLY A 937 -14.04 -13.60 8.94
CA GLY A 937 -14.33 -12.66 10.03
C GLY A 937 -13.56 -11.33 9.99
N SER A 938 -12.62 -11.17 9.04
CA SER A 938 -11.77 -9.98 8.95
C SER A 938 -12.37 -8.91 8.04
N ILE A 939 -12.27 -7.64 8.48
CA ILE A 939 -12.53 -6.48 7.62
C ILE A 939 -11.22 -6.06 6.98
N TYR A 940 -11.21 -5.90 5.66
CA TYR A 940 -10.06 -5.38 4.92
C TYR A 940 -10.34 -3.96 4.44
N TRP A 941 -9.77 -2.97 5.13
CA TRP A 941 -10.23 -1.57 5.08
C TRP A 941 -10.11 -0.91 3.71
N HIS A 942 -9.14 -1.31 2.90
CA HIS A 942 -9.00 -0.79 1.54
C HIS A 942 -10.24 -1.08 0.67
N MET A 943 -10.89 -2.24 0.81
CA MET A 943 -12.10 -2.54 0.05
C MET A 943 -13.31 -1.76 0.57
N VAL A 944 -13.38 -1.50 1.88
CA VAL A 944 -14.40 -0.63 2.47
C VAL A 944 -14.24 0.81 1.99
N ALA A 945 -13.02 1.33 1.91
CA ALA A 945 -12.76 2.67 1.37
C ALA A 945 -13.06 2.78 -0.13
N LYS A 946 -12.84 1.70 -0.91
CA LYS A 946 -13.34 1.62 -2.30
C LYS A 946 -14.87 1.65 -2.38
N LEU A 947 -15.57 0.96 -1.48
CA LEU A 947 -17.03 1.04 -1.37
C LEU A 947 -17.44 2.50 -1.10
N LEU A 948 -16.81 3.16 -0.13
CA LEU A 948 -17.10 4.56 0.20
C LEU A 948 -16.96 5.47 -1.03
N LEU A 949 -15.87 5.33 -1.80
CA LEU A 949 -15.67 6.07 -3.05
C LEU A 949 -16.73 5.73 -4.11
N ALA A 950 -17.09 4.46 -4.27
CA ALA A 950 -18.12 4.05 -5.23
C ALA A 950 -19.51 4.62 -4.88
N VAL A 951 -19.84 4.70 -3.58
CA VAL A 951 -21.08 5.34 -3.09
C VAL A 951 -21.04 6.84 -3.35
N GLN A 952 -19.90 7.50 -3.10
CA GLN A 952 -19.73 8.92 -3.41
C GLN A 952 -19.90 9.23 -4.90
N GLU A 953 -19.22 8.48 -5.78
CA GLU A 953 -19.36 8.64 -7.23
C GLU A 953 -20.81 8.40 -7.68
N THR A 954 -21.52 7.46 -7.05
CA THR A 954 -22.93 7.18 -7.33
C THR A 954 -23.84 8.32 -6.86
N HIS A 955 -23.61 8.88 -5.68
CA HIS A 955 -24.32 10.05 -5.17
C HIS A 955 -24.15 11.26 -6.10
N ALA A 956 -22.90 11.55 -6.51
CA ALA A 956 -22.61 12.63 -7.45
C ALA A 956 -23.31 12.42 -8.81
N ARG A 957 -23.32 11.18 -9.32
CA ARG A 957 -24.05 10.82 -10.54
C ARG A 957 -25.55 11.03 -10.39
N ALA A 958 -26.14 10.61 -9.28
CA ALA A 958 -27.57 10.78 -9.02
C ALA A 958 -27.99 12.26 -9.03
N ILE A 959 -27.16 13.15 -8.47
CA ILE A 959 -27.37 14.60 -8.55
C ILE A 959 -27.30 15.08 -10.01
N ALA A 960 -26.25 14.69 -10.74
CA ALA A 960 -26.05 15.12 -12.13
C ALA A 960 -27.16 14.65 -13.09
N GLU A 961 -27.73 13.47 -12.83
CA GLU A 961 -28.84 12.89 -13.61
C GLU A 961 -30.22 13.41 -13.18
N GLY A 962 -30.31 14.22 -12.12
CA GLY A 962 -31.57 14.78 -11.63
C GLY A 962 -32.49 13.75 -10.97
N ALA A 963 -31.92 12.78 -10.24
CA ALA A 963 -32.68 11.84 -9.43
C ALA A 963 -33.53 12.55 -8.36
N ASP A 964 -34.55 11.88 -7.85
CA ASP A 964 -35.41 12.48 -6.83
C ASP A 964 -34.68 12.68 -5.48
N ALA A 965 -35.16 13.65 -4.69
CA ALA A 965 -34.51 14.04 -3.45
C ALA A 965 -34.43 12.90 -2.41
N ALA A 966 -35.38 11.97 -2.38
CA ALA A 966 -35.34 10.86 -1.43
C ALA A 966 -34.22 9.87 -1.80
N THR A 967 -34.03 9.60 -3.08
CA THR A 967 -32.92 8.77 -3.57
C THR A 967 -31.55 9.42 -3.31
N ILE A 968 -31.40 10.71 -3.59
CA ILE A 968 -30.16 11.45 -3.32
C ILE A 968 -29.83 11.42 -1.81
N ASN A 969 -30.81 11.74 -0.96
CA ASN A 969 -30.62 11.73 0.49
C ASN A 969 -30.31 10.31 1.01
N GLY A 970 -30.98 9.28 0.50
CA GLY A 970 -30.70 7.90 0.88
C GLY A 970 -29.29 7.44 0.51
N LEU A 971 -28.76 7.91 -0.64
CA LEU A 971 -27.36 7.65 -1.03
C LEU A 971 -26.36 8.40 -0.14
N ALA A 972 -26.69 9.63 0.28
CA ALA A 972 -25.88 10.37 1.26
C ALA A 972 -25.88 9.67 2.63
N GLU A 973 -27.04 9.19 3.11
CA GLU A 973 -27.14 8.39 4.34
C GLU A 973 -26.32 7.10 4.25
N ALA A 974 -26.37 6.41 3.10
CA ALA A 974 -25.56 5.22 2.86
C ALA A 974 -24.05 5.55 2.89
N TYR A 975 -23.64 6.68 2.29
CA TYR A 975 -22.26 7.17 2.35
C TYR A 975 -21.81 7.38 3.79
N HIS A 976 -22.58 8.14 4.58
CA HIS A 976 -22.26 8.39 5.98
C HIS A 976 -22.27 7.11 6.83
N SER A 977 -23.17 6.15 6.53
CA SER A 977 -23.18 4.85 7.21
C SER A 977 -21.93 4.01 6.92
N VAL A 978 -21.40 4.04 5.68
CA VAL A 978 -20.13 3.35 5.37
C VAL A 978 -18.97 4.06 6.06
N ARG A 979 -18.94 5.40 6.00
CA ARG A 979 -17.91 6.26 6.61
C ARG A 979 -17.81 6.04 8.12
N ALA A 980 -18.94 5.94 8.82
CA ALA A 980 -18.99 5.71 10.26
C ALA A 980 -18.30 4.40 10.70
N GLY A 981 -18.19 3.42 9.79
CA GLY A 981 -17.45 2.18 10.03
C GLY A 981 -15.92 2.32 9.98
N LEU A 982 -15.38 3.43 9.47
CA LEU A 982 -13.93 3.66 9.38
C LEU A 982 -13.32 4.02 10.73
N GLY A 983 -12.00 3.85 10.83
CA GLY A 983 -11.25 4.00 12.08
C GLY A 983 -11.46 5.34 12.78
N PHE A 984 -11.34 6.45 12.04
CA PHE A 984 -11.36 7.79 12.62
C PHE A 984 -12.73 8.23 13.14
N CYS A 985 -13.79 7.44 12.88
CA CYS A 985 -15.13 7.62 13.44
C CYS A 985 -15.39 6.78 14.70
N LYS A 986 -14.36 6.10 15.24
CA LYS A 986 -14.46 5.19 16.39
C LYS A 986 -13.63 5.67 17.56
N ASP A 987 -14.00 5.22 18.75
CA ASP A 987 -13.13 5.32 19.92
C ASP A 987 -11.92 4.37 19.81
N PRO A 988 -10.83 4.63 20.54
CA PRO A 988 -9.62 3.81 20.48
C PRO A 988 -9.83 2.33 20.86
N ALA A 989 -10.73 2.02 21.79
CA ALA A 989 -10.94 0.64 22.24
C ALA A 989 -11.66 -0.20 21.17
N THR A 990 -12.67 0.37 20.51
CA THR A 990 -13.38 -0.26 19.39
C THR A 990 -12.46 -0.43 18.18
N TYR A 991 -11.63 0.57 17.86
CA TYR A 991 -10.69 0.46 16.74
C TYR A 991 -9.49 -0.45 17.05
N GLY A 992 -8.99 -0.37 18.28
CA GLY A 992 -7.82 -1.10 18.78
C GLY A 992 -6.47 -0.47 18.44
N ALA A 993 -6.45 0.83 18.11
CA ALA A 993 -5.25 1.62 17.84
C ALA A 993 -5.59 3.14 17.92
N PHE A 994 -4.66 4.01 17.52
CA PHE A 994 -4.98 5.42 17.24
C PHE A 994 -6.02 5.51 16.10
N PRO A 995 -7.24 6.05 16.35
CA PRO A 995 -8.32 5.98 15.36
C PRO A 995 -8.03 6.69 14.04
N PHE A 996 -7.20 7.73 14.04
CA PHE A 996 -6.84 8.47 12.81
C PHE A 996 -5.77 7.76 11.97
N ASP A 997 -5.06 6.77 12.51
CA ASP A 997 -4.06 6.03 11.75
C ASP A 997 -4.74 4.98 10.87
N PRO A 998 -4.34 4.87 9.59
CA PRO A 998 -4.82 3.81 8.70
C PRO A 998 -4.13 2.48 9.01
N TYR A 999 -4.89 1.38 8.92
CA TYR A 999 -4.43 0.00 9.08
C TYR A 999 -4.99 -0.87 7.96
N SER A 1000 -4.32 -1.95 7.59
CA SER A 1000 -4.80 -2.78 6.46
C SER A 1000 -6.07 -3.55 6.78
N HIS A 1001 -6.20 -4.12 7.99
CA HIS A 1001 -7.33 -4.98 8.33
C HIS A 1001 -7.62 -5.02 9.83
N THR A 1002 -8.83 -5.46 10.19
CA THR A 1002 -9.25 -5.75 11.57
C THR A 1002 -9.87 -7.15 11.61
N PRO A 1003 -9.16 -8.16 12.14
CA PRO A 1003 -9.66 -9.53 12.20
C PRO A 1003 -10.75 -9.69 13.28
N LEU A 1004 -11.39 -10.84 13.34
CA LEU A 1004 -12.33 -11.14 14.43
C LEU A 1004 -11.55 -11.32 15.74
N GLY A 1005 -12.00 -10.65 16.81
CA GLY A 1005 -11.40 -10.77 18.14
C GLY A 1005 -10.07 -10.03 18.36
N ARG A 1006 -9.60 -9.18 17.42
CA ARG A 1006 -8.47 -8.26 17.64
C ARG A 1006 -8.76 -6.88 17.06
N GLY A 1007 -8.01 -5.89 17.53
CA GLY A 1007 -7.99 -4.53 16.99
C GLY A 1007 -7.31 -4.41 15.62
N ALA A 1008 -7.21 -3.20 15.11
CA ALA A 1008 -6.58 -2.86 13.83
C ALA A 1008 -5.14 -3.43 13.70
N GLN A 1009 -4.82 -3.97 12.52
CA GLN A 1009 -3.56 -4.67 12.22
C GLN A 1009 -2.88 -4.11 10.97
N GLN A 1010 -1.55 -4.08 11.02
CA GLN A 1010 -0.65 -3.58 9.98
C GLN A 1010 -0.78 -2.06 9.72
N PRO A 1011 -0.09 -1.19 10.48
CA PRO A 1011 -0.23 0.25 10.39
C PRO A 1011 0.32 0.85 9.08
N GLY A 1012 -0.16 2.05 8.74
CA GLY A 1012 0.48 3.00 7.83
C GLY A 1012 0.14 2.81 6.35
N MET A 1013 1.09 2.31 5.57
CA MET A 1013 1.08 2.34 4.09
C MET A 1013 0.13 1.33 3.43
N THR A 1014 -1.16 1.40 3.74
CA THR A 1014 -2.26 0.67 3.08
C THR A 1014 -2.81 1.43 1.88
N GLY A 1015 -3.36 0.73 0.87
CA GLY A 1015 -4.04 1.36 -0.26
C GLY A 1015 -5.35 2.07 0.11
N GLN A 1016 -5.88 1.85 1.31
CA GLN A 1016 -7.06 2.54 1.84
C GLN A 1016 -6.93 4.07 1.75
N VAL A 1017 -5.76 4.60 2.11
CA VAL A 1017 -5.54 6.04 2.25
C VAL A 1017 -5.80 6.80 0.95
N LYS A 1018 -5.51 6.20 -0.21
CA LYS A 1018 -5.69 6.87 -1.50
C LYS A 1018 -7.17 7.06 -1.83
N GLU A 1019 -8.02 6.11 -1.42
CA GLU A 1019 -9.46 6.19 -1.62
C GLU A 1019 -10.04 7.26 -0.69
N GLU A 1020 -9.56 7.32 0.56
CA GLU A 1020 -10.00 8.29 1.56
C GLU A 1020 -9.58 9.73 1.22
N LEU A 1021 -8.44 9.92 0.53
CA LEU A 1021 -8.06 11.23 -0.02
C LEU A 1021 -9.05 11.69 -1.11
N LEU A 1022 -9.45 10.79 -2.01
CA LEU A 1022 -10.43 11.10 -3.06
C LEU A 1022 -11.82 11.34 -2.47
N THR A 1023 -12.25 10.52 -1.50
CA THR A 1023 -13.52 10.74 -0.83
C THR A 1023 -13.52 12.05 -0.06
N ARG A 1024 -12.41 12.44 0.58
CA ARG A 1024 -12.29 13.73 1.25
C ARG A 1024 -12.42 14.90 0.27
N MET A 1025 -11.82 14.82 -0.92
CA MET A 1025 -12.02 15.84 -1.97
C MET A 1025 -13.49 15.95 -2.38
N GLY A 1026 -14.19 14.82 -2.51
CA GLY A 1026 -15.62 14.80 -2.83
C GLY A 1026 -16.51 15.30 -1.69
N GLU A 1027 -16.18 15.03 -0.42
CA GLU A 1027 -16.87 15.61 0.75
C GLU A 1027 -16.78 17.14 0.75
N LEU A 1028 -15.58 17.67 0.48
CA LEU A 1028 -15.34 19.10 0.31
C LEU A 1028 -15.98 19.66 -0.96
N GLY A 1029 -16.56 18.81 -1.82
CA GLY A 1029 -17.26 19.24 -3.03
C GLY A 1029 -16.32 19.73 -4.13
N LEU A 1030 -15.05 19.34 -4.11
CA LEU A 1030 -14.09 19.70 -5.15
C LEU A 1030 -14.35 18.86 -6.40
N VAL A 1031 -14.92 19.51 -7.41
CA VAL A 1031 -15.20 18.88 -8.71
C VAL A 1031 -14.36 19.56 -9.77
N VAL A 1032 -13.63 18.77 -10.55
CA VAL A 1032 -12.94 19.25 -11.75
C VAL A 1032 -13.62 18.64 -12.97
N GLU A 1033 -14.19 19.48 -13.82
CA GLU A 1033 -14.87 19.07 -15.04
C GLU A 1033 -14.65 20.09 -16.15
N GLY A 1034 -14.36 19.62 -17.36
CA GLY A 1034 -14.08 20.51 -18.49
C GLY A 1034 -12.94 21.50 -18.24
N GLY A 1035 -11.94 21.12 -17.43
CA GLY A 1035 -10.81 21.96 -17.03
C GLY A 1035 -11.15 23.07 -16.02
N ARG A 1036 -12.34 23.04 -15.42
CA ARG A 1036 -12.80 24.05 -14.45
C ARG A 1036 -12.93 23.46 -13.05
N LEU A 1037 -12.52 24.24 -12.05
CA LEU A 1037 -12.70 23.89 -10.64
C LEU A 1037 -14.04 24.43 -10.13
N THR A 1038 -14.80 23.56 -9.49
CA THR A 1038 -16.12 23.82 -8.93
C THR A 1038 -16.19 23.36 -7.48
N PHE A 1039 -16.98 24.08 -6.66
CA PHE A 1039 -17.09 23.88 -5.21
C PHE A 1039 -18.53 23.58 -4.78
N ARG A 1040 -18.91 22.29 -4.67
CA ARG A 1040 -20.28 21.82 -4.36
C ARG A 1040 -20.30 20.77 -3.23
N PRO A 1041 -20.14 21.17 -1.96
CA PRO A 1041 -19.98 20.27 -0.81
C PRO A 1041 -21.29 19.61 -0.37
N SER A 1042 -21.81 18.68 -1.18
CA SER A 1042 -23.09 17.99 -0.92
C SER A 1042 -23.03 16.90 0.15
N LEU A 1043 -21.83 16.44 0.53
CA LEU A 1043 -21.59 15.41 1.56
C LEU A 1043 -20.78 15.92 2.76
N LEU A 1044 -20.53 17.24 2.83
CA LEU A 1044 -19.78 17.84 3.92
C LEU A 1044 -20.60 17.77 5.22
N ASP A 1045 -20.00 17.24 6.28
CA ASP A 1045 -20.66 17.15 7.58
C ASP A 1045 -20.83 18.57 8.18
N PRO A 1046 -22.06 18.98 8.55
CA PRO A 1046 -22.32 20.25 9.21
C PRO A 1046 -21.51 20.47 10.50
N ALA A 1047 -21.04 19.41 11.15
CA ALA A 1047 -20.20 19.49 12.34
C ALA A 1047 -18.78 20.05 12.06
N GLU A 1048 -18.33 20.07 10.81
CA GLU A 1048 -16.99 20.56 10.45
C GLU A 1048 -16.87 22.09 10.40
N TRP A 1049 -17.99 22.81 10.38
CA TRP A 1049 -17.98 24.28 10.36
C TRP A 1049 -17.46 24.83 11.71
N GLY A 1050 -16.42 25.65 11.65
CA GLY A 1050 -15.82 26.28 12.82
C GLY A 1050 -16.80 27.18 13.57
N ARG A 1051 -17.07 26.91 14.86
CA ARG A 1051 -18.02 27.72 15.64
C ARG A 1051 -17.45 29.06 16.15
N ALA A 1052 -16.14 29.25 16.03
CA ALA A 1052 -15.42 30.43 16.47
C ALA A 1052 -14.29 30.74 15.50
N ALA A 1053 -13.78 31.97 15.54
CA ALA A 1053 -12.62 32.35 14.75
C ALA A 1053 -11.41 31.46 15.08
N SER A 1054 -10.66 31.08 14.04
CA SER A 1054 -9.48 30.22 14.15
C SER A 1054 -8.40 30.67 13.18
N VAL A 1055 -7.25 29.99 13.18
CA VAL A 1055 -6.13 30.31 12.29
C VAL A 1055 -5.75 29.05 11.52
N PHE A 1056 -5.67 29.17 10.20
CA PHE A 1056 -5.12 28.13 9.35
C PHE A 1056 -3.64 28.39 9.08
N ASN A 1057 -2.79 27.49 9.56
CA ASN A 1057 -1.36 27.48 9.26
C ASN A 1057 -1.11 26.59 8.04
N TYR A 1058 -0.48 27.13 6.99
CA TYR A 1058 -0.24 26.41 5.76
C TYR A 1058 1.11 26.76 5.13
N LEU A 1059 1.49 26.03 4.08
CA LEU A 1059 2.62 26.38 3.22
C LEU A 1059 2.10 26.77 1.84
N ASP A 1060 2.49 27.93 1.35
CA ASP A 1060 2.16 28.37 -0.01
C ASP A 1060 2.92 27.54 -1.07
N VAL A 1061 2.64 27.78 -2.35
CA VAL A 1061 3.30 27.07 -3.47
C VAL A 1061 4.82 27.29 -3.54
N ALA A 1062 5.35 28.34 -2.90
CA ALA A 1062 6.78 28.62 -2.79
C ALA A 1062 7.42 27.94 -1.56
N GLY A 1063 6.63 27.26 -0.74
CA GLY A 1063 7.06 26.60 0.48
C GLY A 1063 7.25 27.56 1.66
N GLN A 1064 6.69 28.77 1.60
CA GLN A 1064 6.73 29.72 2.71
C GLN A 1064 5.60 29.43 3.70
N ARG A 1065 5.91 29.53 5.00
CA ARG A 1065 4.91 29.39 6.06
C ARG A 1065 4.03 30.62 6.12
N CYS A 1066 2.73 30.41 5.97
CA CYS A 1066 1.72 31.45 5.96
C CYS A 1066 0.63 31.16 6.99
N THR A 1067 -0.08 32.20 7.41
CA THR A 1067 -1.22 32.12 8.33
C THR A 1067 -2.42 32.82 7.74
N LEU A 1068 -3.59 32.19 7.80
CA LEU A 1068 -4.84 32.77 7.35
C LEU A 1068 -5.86 32.78 8.49
N SER A 1069 -6.41 33.96 8.81
CA SER A 1069 -7.46 34.09 9.83
C SER A 1069 -8.79 33.61 9.27
N LEU A 1070 -9.42 32.68 9.98
CA LEU A 1070 -10.74 32.15 9.65
C LEU A 1070 -11.79 32.79 10.56
N PRO A 1071 -12.89 33.34 10.01
CA PRO A 1071 -14.01 33.78 10.83
C PRO A 1071 -14.75 32.59 11.46
N ALA A 1072 -15.75 32.87 12.29
CA ALA A 1072 -16.74 31.86 12.64
C ALA A 1072 -17.51 31.40 11.39
N ASP A 1073 -18.07 30.19 11.47
CA ASP A 1073 -18.75 29.48 10.39
C ASP A 1073 -17.89 29.33 9.13
N ALA A 1074 -16.61 29.02 9.33
CA ALA A 1074 -15.64 28.77 8.28
C ALA A 1074 -14.79 27.51 8.51
N LEU A 1075 -14.24 26.98 7.42
CA LEU A 1075 -13.20 25.94 7.40
C LEU A 1075 -12.24 26.23 6.25
N ALA A 1076 -11.06 25.62 6.28
CA ALA A 1076 -10.06 25.75 5.22
C ALA A 1076 -9.35 24.44 4.91
N PHE A 1077 -8.87 24.34 3.68
CA PHE A 1077 -8.06 23.24 3.17
C PHE A 1077 -7.17 23.76 2.04
N THR A 1078 -6.32 22.92 1.48
CA THR A 1078 -5.55 23.27 0.27
C THR A 1078 -5.97 22.42 -0.92
N PHE A 1079 -5.89 23.00 -2.12
CA PHE A 1079 -5.99 22.25 -3.38
C PHE A 1079 -4.95 22.77 -4.36
N CYS A 1080 -4.10 21.87 -4.87
CA CYS A 1080 -2.86 22.25 -5.57
C CYS A 1080 -1.99 23.21 -4.74
N GLN A 1081 -1.99 23.04 -3.42
CA GLN A 1081 -1.29 23.87 -2.43
C GLN A 1081 -1.77 25.34 -2.35
N VAL A 1082 -2.89 25.67 -2.99
CA VAL A 1082 -3.58 26.96 -2.81
C VAL A 1082 -4.61 26.81 -1.69
N PRO A 1083 -4.61 27.66 -0.64
CA PRO A 1083 -5.61 27.61 0.41
C PRO A 1083 -7.00 27.99 -0.13
N VAL A 1084 -7.98 27.16 0.18
CA VAL A 1084 -9.40 27.36 -0.09
C VAL A 1084 -10.12 27.50 1.25
N VAL A 1085 -10.87 28.57 1.41
CA VAL A 1085 -11.64 28.90 2.61
C VAL A 1085 -13.11 28.81 2.26
N TYR A 1086 -13.84 27.94 2.94
CA TYR A 1086 -15.30 27.93 2.89
C TYR A 1086 -15.86 28.80 4.00
N GLN A 1087 -16.84 29.63 3.67
CA GLN A 1087 -17.59 30.47 4.62
C GLN A 1087 -19.07 30.31 4.35
N ARG A 1088 -19.90 30.33 5.40
CA ARG A 1088 -21.36 30.33 5.22
C ARG A 1088 -21.87 31.68 4.72
N GLY A 1089 -22.86 31.64 3.83
CA GLY A 1089 -23.60 32.83 3.41
C GLY A 1089 -24.68 32.51 2.38
N ASP A 1090 -25.63 33.42 2.19
CA ASP A 1090 -26.89 33.12 1.49
C ASP A 1090 -26.74 32.86 -0.02
N THR A 1091 -25.67 33.33 -0.65
CA THR A 1091 -25.49 33.26 -2.12
C THR A 1091 -24.11 32.70 -2.48
N PRO A 1092 -24.04 31.63 -3.30
CA PRO A 1092 -22.77 31.12 -3.79
C PRO A 1092 -21.96 32.18 -4.51
N GLN A 1093 -20.73 32.39 -4.05
CA GLN A 1093 -19.80 33.37 -4.57
C GLN A 1093 -18.36 32.91 -4.32
N ILE A 1094 -17.47 33.16 -5.27
CA ILE A 1094 -16.04 32.93 -5.10
C ILE A 1094 -15.31 34.28 -5.09
N THR A 1095 -14.39 34.45 -4.15
CA THR A 1095 -13.46 35.57 -4.10
C THR A 1095 -12.03 35.04 -4.19
N LEU A 1096 -11.32 35.47 -5.23
CA LEU A 1096 -9.90 35.21 -5.43
C LEU A 1096 -9.08 36.30 -4.77
N HIS A 1097 -8.06 35.90 -4.03
CA HIS A 1097 -7.03 36.80 -3.49
C HIS A 1097 -5.76 36.59 -4.30
N LEU A 1098 -5.30 37.64 -4.99
CA LEU A 1098 -4.15 37.58 -5.88
C LEU A 1098 -2.89 38.08 -5.16
N THR A 1099 -1.73 37.58 -5.56
CA THR A 1099 -0.45 37.94 -4.93
C THR A 1099 -0.02 39.39 -5.11
N ASP A 1100 -0.67 40.14 -6.00
CA ASP A 1100 -0.47 41.59 -6.13
C ASP A 1100 -1.31 42.41 -5.14
N GLY A 1101 -2.05 41.73 -4.24
CA GLY A 1101 -2.92 42.33 -3.23
C GLY A 1101 -4.32 42.67 -3.74
N THR A 1102 -4.63 42.40 -5.02
CA THR A 1102 -5.97 42.62 -5.57
C THR A 1102 -6.90 41.43 -5.31
N THR A 1103 -8.20 41.71 -5.26
CA THR A 1103 -9.24 40.69 -5.09
C THR A 1103 -10.20 40.69 -6.27
N GLN A 1104 -10.60 39.50 -6.73
CA GLN A 1104 -11.59 39.34 -7.80
C GLN A 1104 -12.76 38.50 -7.31
N THR A 1105 -13.98 39.02 -7.47
CA THR A 1105 -15.21 38.30 -7.13
C THR A 1105 -15.85 37.70 -8.38
N ILE A 1106 -16.29 36.45 -8.26
CA ILE A 1106 -16.95 35.67 -9.29
C ILE A 1106 -18.28 35.15 -8.71
N PRO A 1107 -19.43 35.43 -9.35
CA PRO A 1107 -20.70 34.87 -8.90
C PRO A 1107 -20.77 33.36 -9.17
N GLY A 1108 -21.43 32.61 -8.28
CA GLY A 1108 -21.59 31.17 -8.40
C GLY A 1108 -20.48 30.35 -7.72
N ASP A 1109 -20.34 29.10 -8.14
CA ASP A 1109 -19.54 28.06 -7.49
C ASP A 1109 -18.40 27.51 -8.37
N THR A 1110 -18.18 28.10 -9.54
CA THR A 1110 -17.29 27.55 -10.57
C THR A 1110 -16.32 28.63 -11.07
N LEU A 1111 -15.03 28.28 -11.10
CA LEU A 1111 -13.98 29.13 -11.66
C LEU A 1111 -13.95 29.07 -13.19
N ASP A 1112 -13.44 30.14 -13.81
CA ASP A 1112 -13.14 30.10 -15.23
C ASP A 1112 -11.95 29.18 -15.56
N LEU A 1113 -11.77 28.85 -16.84
CA LEU A 1113 -10.71 27.93 -17.30
C LEU A 1113 -9.30 28.49 -17.02
N ALA A 1114 -9.08 29.79 -17.22
CA ALA A 1114 -7.76 30.40 -17.06
C ALA A 1114 -7.36 30.44 -15.58
N THR A 1115 -8.31 30.80 -14.72
CA THR A 1115 -8.14 30.81 -13.26
C THR A 1115 -7.90 29.40 -12.73
N SER A 1116 -8.72 28.42 -13.13
CA SER A 1116 -8.57 27.01 -12.73
C SER A 1116 -7.20 26.48 -13.14
N ARG A 1117 -6.79 26.73 -14.39
CA ARG A 1117 -5.46 26.36 -14.91
C ARG A 1117 -4.33 26.99 -14.10
N SER A 1118 -4.48 28.25 -13.66
CA SER A 1118 -3.49 28.94 -12.83
C SER A 1118 -3.25 28.24 -11.49
N ILE A 1119 -4.28 27.64 -10.90
CA ILE A 1119 -4.22 26.80 -9.69
C ILE A 1119 -3.55 25.46 -10.02
N PHE A 1120 -4.02 24.77 -11.06
CA PHE A 1120 -3.50 23.44 -11.44
C PHE A 1120 -2.02 23.47 -11.83
N GLU A 1121 -1.58 24.53 -12.52
CA GLU A 1121 -0.19 24.78 -12.91
C GLU A 1121 0.65 25.39 -11.77
N ARG A 1122 0.07 25.57 -10.57
CA ARG A 1122 0.76 26.05 -9.36
C ARG A 1122 1.59 27.32 -9.60
N THR A 1123 1.03 28.24 -10.38
CA THR A 1123 1.77 29.43 -10.86
C THR A 1123 2.09 30.44 -9.76
N GLY A 1124 1.48 30.30 -8.58
CA GLY A 1124 1.61 31.23 -7.46
C GLY A 1124 0.90 32.57 -7.66
N LYS A 1125 0.08 32.75 -8.69
CA LYS A 1125 -0.66 34.01 -8.92
C LYS A 1125 -1.85 34.20 -7.96
N ILE A 1126 -2.42 33.10 -7.50
CA ILE A 1126 -3.58 33.08 -6.59
C ILE A 1126 -3.05 32.70 -5.22
N GLU A 1127 -3.16 33.61 -4.27
CA GLU A 1127 -2.72 33.44 -2.89
C GLU A 1127 -3.75 32.63 -2.10
N ALA A 1128 -5.04 32.91 -2.29
CA ALA A 1128 -6.13 32.18 -1.64
C ALA A 1128 -7.44 32.25 -2.43
N VAL A 1129 -8.33 31.30 -2.16
CA VAL A 1129 -9.69 31.28 -2.69
C VAL A 1129 -10.67 31.25 -1.52
N THR A 1130 -11.59 32.21 -1.44
CA THR A 1130 -12.71 32.17 -0.50
C THR A 1130 -13.98 31.81 -1.25
N VAL A 1131 -14.74 30.84 -0.74
CA VAL A 1131 -15.99 30.36 -1.35
C VAL A 1131 -17.11 30.50 -0.33
N ILE A 1132 -18.14 31.26 -0.69
CA ILE A 1132 -19.38 31.35 0.07
C ILE A 1132 -20.25 30.15 -0.27
N GLN A 1133 -20.60 29.36 0.74
CA GLN A 1133 -21.46 28.18 0.64
C GLN A 1133 -22.79 28.45 1.39
N PRO A 1134 -23.93 28.06 0.80
CA PRO A 1134 -25.25 28.24 1.41
C PRO A 1134 -25.52 27.36 2.62
#